data_AF-A0A2E7MNH5-F1
#
_entry.id   AF-A0A2E7MNH5-F1
#
_cell.length_a   1.000
_cell.length_b   1.000
_cell.length_c   1.000
_cell.angle_alpha   90.00
_cell.angle_beta   90.00
_cell.angle_gamma   90.00
#
_symmetry.space_group_name_H-M   'P 1'
#
loop_
_entity.id
_entity.type
_entity.pdbx_description
1 polymer ?
#
loop_
_entity_poly.entity_id
_entity_poly.type
_entity_poly.pdbx_seq_one_letter_code
_entity_poly.pdbx_strand_id
1 'polypeptide(L)'
;MSRLLLDGLARLQNKSRIPASKWREWCDVLGLDPVDAGETWEEVCYPLMIATRIMPVQEVSYILQMRASRPELNIFDFKEEVPRILHAITFLYDLKDERLTKGRIKSYLLKFYKKSSIGVSANQIPSAFIQCFIVELCSLVVIVKVLRRASISLSGALKLLIEGHGCPGQLVELGRNSLGEISYAEAVRDFLESLDLESKDSGTQSAVKDTAGDLGVAAAGEGGVGALKGDVATCLKKFKIALEAIYKEEAVNGEVIQESAVLLSERLKAIIDFNPLQAVVPDLEEAQAIARRRERAKSASHGGKAAVNINAASGAVVAASAGDTSSGPAGSGRGEVGKFGAAAAAMPSSRSNKMVEAEGSELGDVDPPESIEVEIVTKGEFSDRIYEIGGLLSSIEPADQKIWSIFLEPDAQIENLPVFARALTIENTSTYQVYTAIKRIAQLAYLKKMIPVHDIRELRKRNFTSEVTIFANSVKNTTRSFSPSDRQLAPLARILDHASAALLRLEALRTNYVFGLHYPDNYSEEAVLRYCEEVLHLITDLAERTILEQARQLADLDTSSMLELFAANKFVEQLLETCCDYVQKLKDQGHVQSPQQVGKAIADNALEFSDVEMPGAPPEAMPAQLLQASEMGEVFDAVYAYLVTRAWRVMGPIHEPEKTAARLKEMLRKSLVSSFVLRAEKKRHHENPHLALSVVGLDKICGDPNFKDLCIRVDEDGKVIYHDDFEDGSYVDLFELREYKPSRVHVRAKEEARQNNAEELQTGSKYLYTVGCTNQLFGKSPSVVINNCIRNEDGSPKVFPI
;
A
#
# COMPACT_ATOMS: atom_id res chain seq x y z
N MET A 1 35.91 2.94 9.07
CA MET A 1 34.76 2.03 8.89
C MET A 1 33.43 2.69 9.27
N SER A 2 33.27 3.25 10.48
CA SER A 2 32.00 3.82 10.97
C SER A 2 31.26 4.80 10.04
N ARG A 3 31.95 5.70 9.31
CA ARG A 3 31.30 6.62 8.36
C ARG A 3 30.61 5.93 7.17
N LEU A 4 31.21 4.88 6.60
CA LEU A 4 30.61 4.14 5.48
C LEU A 4 29.35 3.35 5.92
N LEU A 5 29.39 2.79 7.14
CA LEU A 5 28.24 2.10 7.75
C LEU A 5 27.07 3.05 8.06
N LEU A 6 27.37 4.31 8.44
CA LEU A 6 26.35 5.35 8.63
C LEU A 6 25.70 5.79 7.31
N ASP A 7 26.47 5.94 6.23
CA ASP A 7 25.97 6.33 4.90
C ASP A 7 25.08 5.25 4.26
N GLY A 8 25.49 3.98 4.35
CA GLY A 8 24.74 2.86 3.77
C GLY A 8 23.32 2.71 4.36
N LEU A 9 23.21 2.82 5.70
CA LEU A 9 21.92 2.76 6.39
C LEU A 9 21.06 4.01 6.16
N ALA A 10 21.66 5.18 5.98
CA ALA A 10 20.94 6.40 5.61
C ALA A 10 20.37 6.33 4.17
N ARG A 11 21.15 5.80 3.22
CA ARG A 11 20.66 5.47 1.86
C ARG A 11 19.50 4.48 1.91
N LEU A 12 19.58 3.44 2.74
CA LEU A 12 18.49 2.48 2.93
C LEU A 12 17.23 3.12 3.49
N GLN A 13 17.34 4.01 4.49
CA GLN A 13 16.18 4.75 5.01
C GLN A 13 15.47 5.52 3.90
N ASN A 14 16.22 6.26 3.07
CA ASN A 14 15.65 7.06 1.98
C ASN A 14 14.94 6.19 0.92
N LYS A 15 15.48 5.01 0.61
CA LYS A 15 14.89 4.08 -0.38
C LYS A 15 13.72 3.25 0.16
N SER A 16 13.77 2.84 1.43
CA SER A 16 12.80 1.91 2.03
C SER A 16 11.69 2.58 2.85
N ARG A 17 11.87 3.85 3.22
CA ARG A 17 11.05 4.59 4.21
C ARG A 17 11.02 3.94 5.61
N ILE A 18 11.88 2.94 5.87
CA ILE A 18 12.08 2.34 7.18
C ILE A 18 13.21 3.11 7.89
N PRO A 19 13.04 3.55 9.15
CA PRO A 19 14.07 4.31 9.86
C PRO A 19 15.43 3.60 9.91
N ALA A 20 16.53 4.34 9.75
CA ALA A 20 17.90 3.79 9.84
C ALA A 20 18.20 3.18 11.22
N SER A 21 17.50 3.62 12.28
CA SER A 21 17.51 2.97 13.60
C SER A 21 16.95 1.54 13.55
N LYS A 22 15.86 1.31 12.81
CA LYS A 22 15.24 -0.01 12.64
C LYS A 22 16.09 -0.94 11.78
N TRP A 23 16.68 -0.42 10.71
CA TRP A 23 17.67 -1.16 9.92
C TRP A 23 18.88 -1.57 10.75
N ARG A 24 19.41 -0.66 11.57
CA ARG A 24 20.51 -0.95 12.50
C ARG A 24 20.12 -2.03 13.51
N GLU A 25 18.97 -1.89 14.16
CA GLU A 25 18.42 -2.90 15.07
C GLU A 25 18.34 -4.28 14.42
N TRP A 26 17.89 -4.38 13.16
CA TRP A 26 17.88 -5.66 12.45
C TRP A 26 19.27 -6.19 12.14
N CYS A 27 20.22 -5.35 11.72
CA CYS A 27 21.60 -5.77 11.48
C CYS A 27 22.23 -6.30 12.79
N ASP A 28 22.06 -5.56 13.88
CA ASP A 28 22.60 -5.89 15.21
C ASP A 28 21.97 -7.17 15.78
N VAL A 29 20.64 -7.34 15.69
CA VAL A 29 19.92 -8.53 16.20
C VAL A 29 20.18 -9.78 15.34
N LEU A 30 20.41 -9.63 14.04
CA LEU A 30 20.63 -10.75 13.12
C LEU A 30 22.12 -11.08 12.90
N GLY A 31 23.04 -10.23 13.35
CA GLY A 31 24.46 -10.34 13.03
C GLY A 31 24.76 -10.16 11.53
N LEU A 32 23.89 -9.44 10.81
CA LEU A 32 23.97 -9.25 9.36
C LEU A 32 24.74 -7.97 9.04
N ASP A 33 25.67 -8.01 8.08
CA ASP A 33 26.39 -6.80 7.65
C ASP A 33 25.41 -5.81 6.99
N PRO A 34 25.48 -4.50 7.30
CA PRO A 34 24.69 -3.48 6.61
C PRO A 34 24.83 -3.45 5.09
N VAL A 35 25.93 -3.96 4.52
CA VAL A 35 26.10 -4.16 3.07
C VAL A 35 25.21 -5.30 2.57
N ASP A 36 25.22 -6.46 3.24
CA ASP A 36 24.32 -7.59 2.91
C ASP A 36 22.85 -7.21 3.05
N ALA A 37 22.50 -6.44 4.09
CA ALA A 37 21.17 -5.87 4.27
C ALA A 37 20.81 -4.90 3.12
N GLY A 38 21.78 -4.15 2.62
CA GLY A 38 21.67 -3.26 1.47
C GLY A 38 21.42 -3.99 0.16
N GLU A 39 22.20 -5.02 -0.14
CA GLU A 39 22.02 -5.86 -1.33
C GLU A 39 20.69 -6.62 -1.27
N THR A 40 20.33 -7.17 -0.11
CA THR A 40 19.02 -7.83 0.13
C THR A 40 17.85 -6.87 -0.07
N TRP A 41 18.02 -5.59 0.28
CA TRP A 41 17.02 -4.57 -0.02
C TRP A 41 16.93 -4.29 -1.53
N GLU A 42 18.05 -3.99 -2.18
CA GLU A 42 18.08 -3.48 -3.56
C GLU A 42 17.76 -4.56 -4.61
N GLU A 43 18.20 -5.81 -4.42
CA GLU A 43 18.01 -6.92 -5.37
C GLU A 43 16.77 -7.80 -5.12
N VAL A 44 16.23 -7.81 -3.89
CA VAL A 44 15.13 -8.70 -3.49
C VAL A 44 13.91 -7.92 -2.98
N CYS A 45 14.05 -7.15 -1.90
CA CYS A 45 12.89 -6.51 -1.25
C CYS A 45 12.26 -5.42 -2.13
N TYR A 46 13.08 -4.58 -2.76
CA TYR A 46 12.62 -3.42 -3.54
C TYR A 46 11.91 -3.80 -4.85
N PRO A 47 12.41 -4.75 -5.67
CA PRO A 47 11.66 -5.21 -6.85
C PRO A 47 10.37 -5.93 -6.47
N LEU A 48 10.37 -6.75 -5.41
CA LEU A 48 9.15 -7.35 -4.88
C LEU A 48 8.13 -6.29 -4.44
N MET A 49 8.54 -5.28 -3.66
CA MET A 49 7.69 -4.16 -3.25
C MET A 49 7.04 -3.44 -4.44
N ILE A 50 7.78 -3.19 -5.53
CA ILE A 50 7.23 -2.53 -6.73
C ILE A 50 6.19 -3.43 -7.41
N ALA A 51 6.50 -4.71 -7.61
CA ALA A 51 5.62 -5.67 -8.29
C ALA A 51 4.34 -5.96 -7.48
N THR A 52 4.45 -6.10 -6.16
CA THR A 52 3.32 -6.41 -5.26
C THR A 52 2.50 -5.17 -4.88
N ARG A 53 3.16 -4.01 -4.71
CA ARG A 53 2.65 -2.80 -4.03
C ARG A 53 2.22 -3.04 -2.58
N ILE A 54 2.69 -4.12 -1.99
CA ILE A 54 2.44 -4.53 -0.61
C ILE A 54 3.81 -4.74 0.00
N MET A 55 4.15 -3.97 1.04
CA MET A 55 5.36 -4.21 1.81
C MET A 55 5.19 -3.76 3.27
N PRO A 56 4.67 -4.63 4.15
CA PRO A 56 4.79 -4.42 5.58
C PRO A 56 6.25 -4.61 6.02
N VAL A 57 6.64 -3.85 7.05
CA VAL A 57 7.92 -3.99 7.79
C VAL A 57 8.22 -5.45 8.18
N GLN A 58 7.16 -6.24 8.41
CA GLN A 58 7.27 -7.66 8.76
C GLN A 58 7.88 -8.53 7.65
N GLU A 59 7.59 -8.26 6.37
CA GLU A 59 8.11 -9.07 5.25
C GLU A 59 9.61 -8.81 5.01
N VAL A 60 10.04 -7.54 5.10
CA VAL A 60 11.47 -7.18 5.08
C VAL A 60 12.20 -7.88 6.22
N SER A 61 11.66 -7.82 7.44
CA SER A 61 12.28 -8.50 8.60
C SER A 61 12.34 -10.03 8.44
N TYR A 62 11.43 -10.63 7.67
CA TYR A 62 11.41 -12.06 7.39
C TYR A 62 12.48 -12.45 6.36
N ILE A 63 12.59 -11.69 5.27
CA ILE A 63 13.60 -11.90 4.22
C ILE A 63 15.02 -11.67 4.80
N LEU A 64 15.22 -10.64 5.63
CA LEU A 64 16.51 -10.43 6.32
C LEU A 64 16.84 -11.58 7.29
N GLN A 65 15.85 -12.13 8.00
CA GLN A 65 16.06 -13.32 8.83
C GLN A 65 16.42 -14.55 7.99
N MET A 66 15.88 -14.70 6.78
CA MET A 66 16.31 -15.75 5.85
C MET A 66 17.74 -15.51 5.35
N ARG A 67 18.11 -14.28 4.96
CA ARG A 67 19.47 -13.91 4.52
C ARG A 67 20.50 -14.25 5.59
N ALA A 68 20.24 -13.84 6.83
CA ALA A 68 21.09 -14.15 7.99
C ALA A 68 21.17 -15.66 8.33
N SER A 69 20.30 -16.49 7.73
CA SER A 69 20.35 -17.97 7.85
C SER A 69 21.12 -18.66 6.74
N ARG A 70 21.50 -17.90 5.70
CA ARG A 70 22.24 -18.34 4.50
C ARG A 70 23.35 -17.34 4.13
N PRO A 71 24.26 -16.96 5.06
CA PRO A 71 25.32 -15.99 4.76
C PRO A 71 26.27 -16.47 3.65
N GLU A 72 26.39 -17.78 3.44
CA GLU A 72 27.23 -18.42 2.43
C GLU A 72 26.73 -18.29 0.99
N LEU A 73 25.44 -17.98 0.79
CA LEU A 73 24.92 -17.64 -0.53
C LEU A 73 25.38 -16.23 -0.95
N ASN A 74 25.63 -16.04 -2.25
CA ASN A 74 25.64 -14.69 -2.82
C ASN A 74 24.19 -14.19 -3.02
N ILE A 75 24.04 -12.89 -3.28
CA ILE A 75 22.72 -12.26 -3.41
C ILE A 75 21.87 -12.84 -4.56
N PHE A 76 22.49 -13.31 -5.66
CA PHE A 76 21.77 -13.85 -6.81
C PHE A 76 21.21 -15.25 -6.53
N ASP A 77 21.99 -16.13 -5.91
CA ASP A 77 21.50 -17.44 -5.47
C ASP A 77 20.40 -17.29 -4.40
N PHE A 78 20.53 -16.32 -3.50
CA PHE A 78 19.49 -16.00 -2.52
C PHE A 78 18.22 -15.42 -3.17
N LYS A 79 18.36 -14.59 -4.21
CA LYS A 79 17.25 -14.06 -5.04
C LYS A 79 16.46 -15.18 -5.72
N GLU A 80 17.06 -16.34 -5.99
CA GLU A 80 16.34 -17.53 -6.47
C GLU A 80 15.57 -18.30 -5.39
N GLU A 81 16.01 -18.32 -4.13
CA GLU A 81 15.33 -19.09 -3.07
C GLU A 81 14.11 -18.37 -2.49
N VAL A 82 14.26 -17.07 -2.18
CA VAL A 82 13.23 -16.25 -1.52
C VAL A 82 11.84 -16.33 -2.20
N PRO A 83 11.70 -16.12 -3.53
CA PRO A 83 10.37 -16.09 -4.14
C PRO A 83 9.66 -17.45 -4.07
N ARG A 84 10.40 -18.57 -4.10
CA ARG A 84 9.84 -19.93 -3.99
C ARG A 84 9.23 -20.16 -2.60
N ILE A 85 9.90 -19.65 -1.54
CA ILE A 85 9.42 -19.72 -0.15
C ILE A 85 8.23 -18.78 0.08
N LEU A 86 8.31 -17.54 -0.42
CA LEU A 86 7.19 -16.60 -0.31
C LEU A 86 5.95 -17.13 -1.05
N HIS A 87 6.11 -17.75 -2.22
CA HIS A 87 5.00 -18.40 -2.94
C HIS A 87 4.36 -19.52 -2.13
N ALA A 88 5.17 -20.37 -1.47
CA ALA A 88 4.66 -21.41 -0.60
C ALA A 88 3.94 -20.87 0.65
N ILE A 89 4.43 -19.77 1.24
CA ILE A 89 3.75 -19.11 2.36
C ILE A 89 2.40 -18.54 1.91
N THR A 90 2.37 -17.80 0.79
CA THR A 90 1.13 -17.22 0.23
C THR A 90 0.10 -18.31 -0.06
N PHE A 91 0.52 -19.40 -0.72
CA PHE A 91 -0.32 -20.56 -0.98
C PHE A 91 -0.97 -21.15 0.28
N LEU A 92 -0.23 -21.28 1.40
CA LEU A 92 -0.79 -21.77 2.66
C LEU A 92 -1.90 -20.85 3.20
N TYR A 93 -1.79 -19.54 3.01
CA TYR A 93 -2.83 -18.57 3.39
C TYR A 93 -4.02 -18.57 2.42
N ASP A 94 -3.77 -18.67 1.10
CA ASP A 94 -4.81 -18.71 0.06
C ASP A 94 -5.71 -19.95 0.16
N LEU A 95 -5.21 -21.05 0.73
CA LEU A 95 -6.01 -22.23 1.06
C LEU A 95 -7.08 -21.98 2.13
N LYS A 96 -7.01 -20.88 2.89
CA LYS A 96 -7.96 -20.55 3.98
C LYS A 96 -8.24 -21.74 4.90
N ASP A 97 -7.20 -22.49 5.28
CA ASP A 97 -7.29 -23.65 6.16
C ASP A 97 -6.61 -23.35 7.51
N GLU A 98 -7.40 -23.32 8.58
CA GLU A 98 -6.87 -23.15 9.94
C GLU A 98 -5.84 -24.22 10.32
N ARG A 99 -6.01 -25.47 9.89
CA ARG A 99 -5.06 -26.55 10.23
C ARG A 99 -3.67 -26.28 9.69
N LEU A 100 -3.57 -25.51 8.60
CA LEU A 100 -2.31 -25.11 7.98
C LEU A 100 -1.80 -23.75 8.49
N THR A 101 -2.69 -22.81 8.79
CA THR A 101 -2.33 -21.40 9.09
C THR A 101 -2.38 -20.99 10.56
N LYS A 102 -3.03 -21.78 11.44
CA LYS A 102 -3.26 -21.43 12.84
C LYS A 102 -1.98 -21.31 13.67
N GLY A 103 -1.93 -20.25 14.48
CA GLY A 103 -0.79 -19.91 15.33
C GLY A 103 0.28 -19.11 14.60
N ARG A 104 1.54 -19.25 15.02
CA ARG A 104 2.67 -18.48 14.47
C ARG A 104 3.34 -19.21 13.30
N ILE A 105 2.57 -19.60 12.28
CA ILE A 105 3.04 -20.48 11.20
C ILE A 105 4.27 -19.92 10.48
N LYS A 106 4.30 -18.63 10.10
CA LYS A 106 5.49 -17.98 9.49
C LYS A 106 6.74 -18.14 10.38
N SER A 107 6.62 -17.99 11.71
CA SER A 107 7.74 -18.17 12.63
C SER A 107 8.23 -19.63 12.72
N TYR A 108 7.33 -20.62 12.60
CA TYR A 108 7.73 -22.02 12.53
C TYR A 108 8.36 -22.37 11.19
N LEU A 109 7.83 -21.87 10.06
CA LEU A 109 8.43 -22.06 8.73
C LEU A 109 9.85 -21.47 8.65
N LEU A 110 10.08 -20.29 9.23
CA LEU A 110 11.41 -19.69 9.31
C LEU A 110 12.38 -20.51 10.19
N LYS A 111 11.90 -21.05 11.32
CA LYS A 111 12.71 -21.95 12.17
C LYS A 111 13.01 -23.28 11.48
N PHE A 112 12.07 -23.79 10.69
CA PHE A 112 12.26 -25.00 9.88
C PHE A 112 13.28 -24.73 8.77
N TYR A 113 13.15 -23.64 8.01
CA TYR A 113 14.15 -23.19 7.02
C TYR A 113 15.55 -23.07 7.63
N LYS A 114 15.66 -22.39 8.78
CA LYS A 114 16.91 -22.29 9.56
C LYS A 114 17.48 -23.64 9.97
N LYS A 115 16.65 -24.63 10.31
CA LYS A 115 17.12 -25.97 10.69
C LYS A 115 17.57 -26.76 9.46
N SER A 116 16.80 -26.73 8.37
CA SER A 116 17.14 -27.41 7.13
C SER A 116 18.41 -26.83 6.48
N SER A 117 18.66 -25.52 6.61
CA SER A 117 19.86 -24.89 6.02
C SER A 117 21.17 -25.27 6.72
N ILE A 118 21.16 -25.59 8.03
CA ILE A 118 22.35 -25.97 8.79
C ILE A 118 22.99 -27.28 8.26
N GLY A 119 22.21 -28.15 7.63
CA GLY A 119 22.68 -29.41 7.06
C GLY A 119 23.17 -29.34 5.61
N VAL A 120 23.19 -28.15 4.99
CA VAL A 120 23.56 -27.98 3.57
C VAL A 120 25.08 -27.94 3.43
N SER A 121 25.65 -28.88 2.68
CA SER A 121 27.09 -28.86 2.40
C SER A 121 27.44 -27.69 1.47
N ALA A 122 28.61 -27.07 1.66
CA ALA A 122 29.07 -25.93 0.86
C ALA A 122 29.25 -26.23 -0.66
N ASN A 123 29.18 -27.50 -1.06
CA ASN A 123 29.26 -27.95 -2.46
C ASN A 123 27.87 -28.23 -3.08
N GLN A 124 26.79 -28.06 -2.35
CA GLN A 124 25.43 -28.36 -2.83
C GLN A 124 24.89 -27.17 -3.64
N ILE A 125 24.32 -27.45 -4.82
CA ILE A 125 23.72 -26.43 -5.67
C ILE A 125 22.53 -25.80 -4.91
N PRO A 126 22.45 -24.46 -4.76
CA PRO A 126 21.40 -23.79 -3.97
C PRO A 126 19.98 -24.18 -4.39
N SER A 127 19.75 -24.34 -5.70
CA SER A 127 18.47 -24.78 -6.26
C SER A 127 18.01 -26.16 -5.76
N ALA A 128 18.93 -27.07 -5.43
CA ALA A 128 18.60 -28.40 -4.91
C ALA A 128 18.08 -28.35 -3.47
N PHE A 129 18.67 -27.51 -2.62
CA PHE A 129 18.20 -27.33 -1.24
C PHE A 129 16.76 -26.82 -1.22
N ILE A 130 16.47 -25.74 -1.96
CA ILE A 130 15.12 -25.14 -1.96
C ILE A 130 14.07 -26.08 -2.56
N GLN A 131 14.44 -26.89 -3.56
CA GLN A 131 13.56 -27.94 -4.08
C GLN A 131 13.21 -28.99 -3.01
N CYS A 132 14.20 -29.52 -2.28
CA CYS A 132 13.95 -30.44 -1.17
C CYS A 132 13.09 -29.79 -0.07
N PHE A 133 13.41 -28.56 0.35
CA PHE A 133 12.64 -27.83 1.37
C PHE A 133 11.16 -27.65 0.99
N ILE A 134 10.87 -27.31 -0.26
CA ILE A 134 9.49 -27.17 -0.75
C ILE A 134 8.78 -28.52 -0.77
N VAL A 135 9.45 -29.61 -1.18
CA VAL A 135 8.89 -30.96 -1.17
C VAL A 135 8.61 -31.46 0.26
N GLU A 136 9.51 -31.20 1.21
CA GLU A 136 9.30 -31.48 2.64
C GLU A 136 8.13 -30.69 3.23
N LEU A 137 7.98 -29.42 2.86
CA LEU A 137 6.83 -28.61 3.28
C LEU A 137 5.52 -29.17 2.70
N CYS A 138 5.50 -29.55 1.42
CA CYS A 138 4.36 -30.19 0.77
C CYS A 138 3.98 -31.54 1.42
N SER A 139 4.97 -32.35 1.82
CA SER A 139 4.70 -33.61 2.52
C SER A 139 4.04 -33.37 3.88
N LEU A 140 4.55 -32.40 4.66
CA LEU A 140 3.97 -32.01 5.95
C LEU A 140 2.54 -31.48 5.83
N VAL A 141 2.23 -30.70 4.78
CA VAL A 141 0.86 -30.24 4.49
C VAL A 141 -0.09 -31.43 4.29
N VAL A 142 0.29 -32.41 3.47
CA VAL A 142 -0.56 -33.60 3.23
C VAL A 142 -0.69 -34.45 4.50
N ILE A 143 0.41 -34.73 5.21
CA ILE A 143 0.40 -35.52 6.44
C ILE A 143 -0.52 -34.89 7.49
N VAL A 144 -0.39 -33.57 7.71
CA VAL A 144 -1.27 -32.81 8.62
C VAL A 144 -2.73 -32.99 8.24
N LYS A 145 -3.09 -32.84 6.95
CA LYS A 145 -4.47 -32.99 6.50
C LYS A 145 -5.03 -34.40 6.75
N VAL A 146 -4.25 -35.43 6.42
CA VAL A 146 -4.67 -36.84 6.54
C VAL A 146 -4.85 -37.29 8.00
N LEU A 147 -4.07 -36.75 8.95
CA LEU A 147 -4.11 -37.12 10.37
C LEU A 147 -5.34 -36.58 11.12
N ARG A 148 -6.53 -37.08 10.75
CA ARG A 148 -7.84 -36.68 11.31
C ARG A 148 -7.95 -36.88 12.83
N ARG A 149 -7.34 -37.93 13.40
CA ARG A 149 -7.50 -38.30 14.84
C ARG A 149 -6.69 -37.45 15.83
N ALA A 150 -5.71 -36.68 15.38
CA ALA A 150 -4.74 -36.04 16.27
C ALA A 150 -4.91 -34.52 16.42
N SER A 151 -5.78 -33.88 15.61
CA SER A 151 -5.97 -32.42 15.50
C SER A 151 -4.68 -31.58 15.37
N ILE A 152 -3.57 -32.21 14.98
CA ILE A 152 -2.27 -31.56 14.76
C ILE A 152 -2.43 -30.53 13.65
N SER A 153 -1.91 -29.33 13.91
CA SER A 153 -1.74 -28.26 12.92
C SER A 153 -0.34 -28.30 12.32
N LEU A 154 -0.14 -27.65 11.17
CA LEU A 154 1.17 -27.54 10.53
C LEU A 154 2.22 -26.91 11.46
N SER A 155 1.84 -25.90 12.23
CA SER A 155 2.67 -25.34 13.32
C SER A 155 3.12 -26.39 14.34
N GLY A 156 2.26 -27.36 14.68
CA GLY A 156 2.58 -28.46 15.59
C GLY A 156 3.51 -29.51 14.97
N ALA A 157 3.27 -29.90 13.72
CA ALA A 157 4.13 -30.84 12.99
C ALA A 157 5.55 -30.26 12.78
N LEU A 158 5.64 -28.99 12.36
CA LEU A 158 6.92 -28.28 12.24
C LEU A 158 7.65 -28.18 13.58
N LYS A 159 6.93 -27.94 14.68
CA LYS A 159 7.54 -27.88 16.02
C LYS A 159 8.26 -29.18 16.38
N LEU A 160 7.64 -30.34 16.16
CA LEU A 160 8.24 -31.66 16.42
C LEU A 160 9.54 -31.86 15.64
N LEU A 161 9.56 -31.50 14.35
CA LEU A 161 10.77 -31.57 13.53
C LEU A 161 11.85 -30.58 13.97
N ILE A 162 11.48 -29.35 14.34
CA ILE A 162 12.42 -28.32 14.81
C ILE A 162 13.09 -28.77 16.13
N GLU A 163 12.31 -29.28 17.08
CA GLU A 163 12.79 -29.76 18.38
C GLU A 163 13.53 -31.12 18.29
N GLY A 164 13.45 -31.81 17.15
CA GLY A 164 14.14 -33.09 16.94
C GLY A 164 13.44 -34.30 17.56
N HIS A 165 12.14 -34.17 17.87
CA HIS A 165 11.31 -35.23 18.43
C HIS A 165 10.76 -36.21 17.36
N GLY A 166 11.27 -36.13 16.13
CA GLY A 166 11.01 -37.06 15.03
C GLY A 166 11.72 -36.62 13.74
N CYS A 167 11.77 -37.49 12.74
CA CYS A 167 12.30 -37.17 11.40
C CYS A 167 11.20 -37.09 10.33
N PRO A 168 11.45 -36.47 9.16
CA PRO A 168 10.45 -36.39 8.08
C PRO A 168 9.95 -37.77 7.62
N GLY A 169 10.83 -38.77 7.54
CA GLY A 169 10.48 -40.15 7.17
C GLY A 169 9.46 -40.79 8.12
N GLN A 170 9.65 -40.64 9.44
CA GLN A 170 8.70 -41.13 10.45
C GLN A 170 7.32 -40.46 10.33
N LEU A 171 7.26 -39.17 9.97
CA LEU A 171 5.99 -38.49 9.72
C LEU A 171 5.33 -38.97 8.41
N VAL A 172 6.11 -39.28 7.37
CA VAL A 172 5.61 -39.89 6.13
C VAL A 172 5.04 -41.29 6.40
N GLU A 173 5.75 -42.14 7.15
CA GLU A 173 5.26 -43.46 7.57
C GLU A 173 3.98 -43.36 8.41
N LEU A 174 3.94 -42.45 9.39
CA LEU A 174 2.76 -42.22 10.22
C LEU A 174 1.58 -41.68 9.40
N GLY A 175 1.86 -40.87 8.36
CA GLY A 175 0.91 -40.48 7.32
C GLY A 175 0.37 -41.69 6.55
N ARG A 176 1.26 -42.52 5.96
CA ARG A 176 0.91 -43.75 5.23
C ARG A 176 0.04 -44.69 6.08
N ASN A 177 0.44 -44.94 7.33
CA ASN A 177 -0.26 -45.82 8.27
C ASN A 177 -1.63 -45.29 8.71
N SER A 178 -1.90 -43.99 8.54
CA SER A 178 -3.21 -43.39 8.83
C SER A 178 -4.20 -43.44 7.66
N LEU A 179 -3.78 -43.92 6.48
CA LEU A 179 -4.61 -44.03 5.28
C LEU A 179 -5.40 -45.36 5.25
N GLY A 180 -6.60 -45.33 5.82
CA GLY A 180 -7.60 -46.39 5.64
C GLY A 180 -8.21 -46.41 4.21
N GLU A 181 -9.39 -47.02 4.09
CA GLU A 181 -10.17 -47.07 2.84
C GLU A 181 -10.94 -45.75 2.59
N ILE A 182 -10.21 -44.64 2.49
CA ILE A 182 -10.77 -43.31 2.20
C ILE A 182 -10.56 -42.99 0.71
N SER A 183 -11.52 -42.31 0.08
CA SER A 183 -11.54 -41.96 -1.36
C SER A 183 -10.22 -41.36 -1.90
N TYR A 184 -9.57 -40.48 -1.14
CA TYR A 184 -8.31 -39.83 -1.53
C TYR A 184 -7.05 -40.67 -1.23
N ALA A 185 -7.17 -41.85 -0.63
CA ALA A 185 -6.02 -42.57 -0.09
C ALA A 185 -5.01 -43.00 -1.15
N GLU A 186 -5.48 -43.39 -2.34
CA GLU A 186 -4.62 -43.74 -3.48
C GLU A 186 -3.78 -42.54 -3.96
N ALA A 187 -4.40 -41.37 -4.15
CA ALA A 187 -3.71 -40.14 -4.54
C ALA A 187 -2.66 -39.68 -3.51
N VAL A 188 -2.95 -39.86 -2.21
CA VAL A 188 -1.98 -39.57 -1.15
C VAL A 188 -0.84 -40.58 -1.15
N ARG A 189 -1.10 -41.89 -1.32
CA ARG A 189 -0.04 -42.91 -1.41
C ARG A 189 0.89 -42.62 -2.58
N ASP A 190 0.35 -42.38 -3.77
CA ASP A 190 1.14 -42.08 -4.98
C ASP A 190 2.07 -40.86 -4.80
N PHE A 191 1.59 -39.81 -4.11
CA PHE A 191 2.44 -38.68 -3.71
C PHE A 191 3.49 -39.10 -2.67
N LEU A 192 3.11 -39.73 -1.56
CA LEU A 192 4.05 -40.09 -0.49
C LEU A 192 5.09 -41.13 -0.94
N GLU A 193 4.78 -42.02 -1.87
CA GLU A 193 5.72 -42.98 -2.50
C GLU A 193 6.73 -42.27 -3.40
N SER A 194 6.37 -41.14 -4.03
CA SER A 194 7.33 -40.32 -4.79
C SER A 194 8.39 -39.63 -3.91
N LEU A 195 8.27 -39.72 -2.59
CA LEU A 195 9.16 -39.10 -1.60
C LEU A 195 10.23 -40.05 -1.04
N ASP A 196 10.31 -41.32 -1.45
CA ASP A 196 11.19 -42.30 -0.79
C ASP A 196 12.67 -41.86 -0.75
N LEU A 197 13.08 -41.38 0.43
CA LEU A 197 14.45 -41.03 0.82
C LEU A 197 15.18 -42.31 1.22
N GLU A 198 16.37 -42.56 0.69
CA GLU A 198 17.12 -43.80 1.00
C GLU A 198 17.53 -43.85 2.48
N SER A 199 16.93 -44.78 3.23
CA SER A 199 17.51 -45.27 4.47
C SER A 199 18.74 -46.12 4.15
N LYS A 200 19.93 -45.62 4.47
CA LYS A 200 21.16 -46.42 4.47
C LYS A 200 21.12 -47.44 5.61
N ASP A 201 20.48 -48.59 5.36
CA ASP A 201 20.71 -49.82 6.14
C ASP A 201 20.43 -51.07 5.30
N SER A 202 21.38 -51.44 4.44
CA SER A 202 21.45 -52.81 3.93
C SER A 202 22.90 -53.26 3.72
N GLY A 203 23.37 -54.12 4.63
CA GLY A 203 24.54 -54.98 4.40
C GLY A 203 25.66 -54.90 5.44
N THR A 204 25.61 -55.78 6.45
CA THR A 204 26.56 -56.93 6.59
C THR A 204 26.03 -57.89 7.66
N GLN A 205 26.18 -59.21 7.44
CA GLN A 205 25.72 -60.25 8.37
C GLN A 205 26.79 -60.67 9.39
N SER A 206 26.32 -61.10 10.57
CA SER A 206 26.95 -62.10 11.47
C SER A 206 28.23 -61.75 12.25
N ALA A 207 28.15 -61.69 13.59
CA ALA A 207 28.67 -62.77 14.50
C ALA A 207 28.79 -62.37 16.00
N VAL A 208 28.15 -63.15 16.88
CA VAL A 208 28.66 -63.64 18.19
C VAL A 208 28.88 -62.69 19.40
N LYS A 209 28.06 -62.94 20.45
CA LYS A 209 28.26 -62.83 21.93
C LYS A 209 28.63 -61.52 22.66
N ASP A 210 27.78 -61.24 23.66
CA ASP A 210 28.06 -60.95 25.07
C ASP A 210 29.37 -60.23 25.47
N THR A 211 29.26 -58.99 25.96
CA THR A 211 29.53 -58.68 27.39
C THR A 211 29.03 -57.27 27.77
N ALA A 212 28.88 -57.03 29.07
CA ALA A 212 28.33 -55.80 29.62
C ALA A 212 29.36 -54.66 29.72
N GLY A 213 28.92 -53.41 29.63
CA GLY A 213 29.69 -52.27 30.15
C GLY A 213 29.48 -50.93 29.45
N ASP A 214 29.06 -49.96 30.27
CA ASP A 214 29.47 -48.55 30.24
C ASP A 214 28.72 -47.52 29.36
N LEU A 215 28.73 -46.29 29.86
CA LEU A 215 27.92 -45.14 29.45
C LEU A 215 28.57 -44.36 28.30
N GLY A 216 28.22 -44.69 27.06
CA GLY A 216 28.55 -43.89 25.87
C GLY A 216 27.42 -42.92 25.48
N VAL A 217 27.66 -41.61 25.57
CA VAL A 217 26.75 -40.60 24.99
C VAL A 217 26.78 -40.73 23.46
N ALA A 218 25.73 -41.32 22.89
CA ALA A 218 25.60 -41.45 21.44
C ALA A 218 25.46 -40.05 20.81
N ALA A 219 26.38 -39.72 19.90
CA ALA A 219 26.30 -38.51 19.10
C ALA A 219 25.00 -38.51 18.27
N ALA A 220 24.31 -37.38 18.22
CA ALA A 220 23.13 -37.23 17.36
C ALA A 220 23.56 -37.39 15.90
N GLY A 221 22.95 -38.35 15.20
CA GLY A 221 23.28 -38.64 13.81
C GLY A 221 23.04 -37.44 12.90
N GLU A 222 24.02 -37.16 12.03
CA GLU A 222 23.93 -36.10 11.03
C GLU A 222 22.83 -36.44 10.00
N GLY A 223 21.68 -35.79 10.14
CA GLY A 223 20.56 -35.89 9.19
C GLY A 223 20.86 -35.16 7.89
N GLY A 224 21.73 -35.74 7.05
CA GLY A 224 21.97 -35.25 5.70
C GLY A 224 20.71 -35.32 4.84
N VAL A 225 20.46 -34.28 4.04
CA VAL A 225 19.30 -34.20 3.13
C VAL A 225 19.40 -35.32 2.09
N GLY A 226 18.49 -36.29 2.17
CA GLY A 226 18.43 -37.40 1.22
C GLY A 226 18.13 -36.93 -0.20
N ALA A 227 18.77 -37.54 -1.19
CA ALA A 227 18.54 -37.20 -2.59
C ALA A 227 17.14 -37.65 -3.04
N LEU A 228 16.36 -36.73 -3.63
CA LEU A 228 15.07 -37.05 -4.23
C LEU A 228 15.25 -37.97 -5.44
N LYS A 229 14.53 -39.10 -5.46
CA LYS A 229 14.66 -40.15 -6.47
C LYS A 229 13.88 -39.88 -7.78
N GLY A 230 13.26 -38.70 -7.90
CA GLY A 230 12.41 -38.35 -9.04
C GLY A 230 12.35 -36.84 -9.30
N ASP A 231 11.78 -36.46 -10.45
CA ASP A 231 11.59 -35.07 -10.84
C ASP A 231 10.65 -34.32 -9.87
N VAL A 232 11.12 -33.16 -9.41
CA VAL A 232 10.44 -32.29 -8.45
C VAL A 232 9.12 -31.75 -9.04
N ALA A 233 9.07 -31.46 -10.34
CA ALA A 233 7.83 -31.01 -10.99
C ALA A 233 6.75 -32.12 -10.98
N THR A 234 7.15 -33.37 -11.22
CA THR A 234 6.30 -34.55 -11.08
C THR A 234 5.82 -34.74 -9.63
N CYS A 235 6.71 -34.57 -8.65
CA CYS A 235 6.35 -34.63 -7.23
C CYS A 235 5.32 -33.55 -6.84
N LEU A 236 5.52 -32.30 -7.28
CA LEU A 236 4.57 -31.20 -7.08
C LEU A 236 3.23 -31.42 -7.78
N LYS A 237 3.22 -32.07 -8.96
CA LYS A 237 1.98 -32.46 -9.64
C LYS A 237 1.20 -33.49 -8.80
N LYS A 238 1.87 -34.51 -8.25
CA LYS A 238 1.24 -35.49 -7.36
C LYS A 238 0.72 -34.85 -6.06
N PHE A 239 1.46 -33.93 -5.47
CA PHE A 239 1.01 -33.13 -4.32
C PHE A 239 -0.31 -32.40 -4.59
N LYS A 240 -0.44 -31.72 -5.75
CA LYS A 240 -1.69 -31.04 -6.13
C LYS A 240 -2.87 -32.01 -6.21
N ILE A 241 -2.69 -33.15 -6.87
CA ILE A 241 -3.73 -34.19 -7.03
C ILE A 241 -4.16 -34.74 -5.67
N ALA A 242 -3.20 -35.05 -4.79
CA ALA A 242 -3.47 -35.51 -3.43
C ALA A 242 -4.27 -34.48 -2.60
N LEU A 243 -3.87 -33.20 -2.64
CA LEU A 243 -4.52 -32.14 -1.87
C LEU A 243 -5.90 -31.76 -2.43
N GLU A 244 -6.06 -31.78 -3.76
CA GLU A 244 -7.35 -31.63 -4.43
C GLU A 244 -8.34 -32.74 -4.01
N ALA A 245 -7.89 -34.00 -4.01
CA ALA A 245 -8.70 -35.13 -3.58
C ALA A 245 -9.13 -35.02 -2.11
N ILE A 246 -8.23 -34.58 -1.22
CA ILE A 246 -8.52 -34.32 0.19
C ILE A 246 -9.62 -33.25 0.35
N TYR A 247 -9.49 -32.09 -0.30
CA TYR A 247 -10.48 -31.02 -0.12
C TYR A 247 -11.84 -31.34 -0.77
N LYS A 248 -11.87 -32.07 -1.89
CA LYS A 248 -13.13 -32.56 -2.47
C LYS A 248 -13.86 -33.49 -1.50
N GLU A 249 -13.15 -34.42 -0.88
CA GLU A 249 -13.71 -35.31 0.15
C GLU A 249 -14.18 -34.53 1.40
N GLU A 250 -13.40 -33.54 1.87
CA GLU A 250 -13.83 -32.71 3.00
C GLU A 250 -15.09 -31.88 2.70
N ALA A 251 -15.27 -31.41 1.46
CA ALA A 251 -16.47 -30.67 1.06
C ALA A 251 -17.72 -31.57 0.97
N VAL A 252 -17.58 -32.83 0.53
CA VAL A 252 -18.68 -33.82 0.50
C VAL A 252 -19.16 -34.17 1.91
N ASN A 253 -18.29 -34.11 2.92
CA ASN A 253 -18.61 -34.42 4.31
C ASN A 253 -19.05 -33.19 5.15
N GLY A 254 -19.20 -32.00 4.56
CA GLY A 254 -19.57 -30.77 5.26
C GLY A 254 -21.07 -30.43 5.20
N GLU A 255 -21.71 -30.16 6.34
CA GLU A 255 -23.18 -29.98 6.45
C GLU A 255 -23.74 -28.67 5.83
N VAL A 256 -22.90 -27.78 5.29
CA VAL A 256 -23.32 -26.47 4.73
C VAL A 256 -22.95 -26.37 3.24
N ILE A 257 -23.93 -26.60 2.36
CA ILE A 257 -23.69 -26.86 0.93
C ILE A 257 -23.17 -25.63 0.15
N GLN A 258 -23.63 -24.42 0.49
CA GLN A 258 -23.39 -23.25 -0.37
C GLN A 258 -22.06 -22.53 -0.05
N GLU A 259 -21.71 -22.35 1.23
CA GLU A 259 -20.43 -21.76 1.64
C GLU A 259 -19.25 -22.70 1.38
N SER A 260 -19.44 -24.02 1.58
CA SER A 260 -18.41 -25.02 1.29
C SER A 260 -18.04 -25.09 -0.19
N ALA A 261 -19.00 -24.90 -1.11
CA ALA A 261 -18.75 -24.89 -2.55
C ALA A 261 -17.90 -23.69 -2.99
N VAL A 262 -18.15 -22.50 -2.45
CA VAL A 262 -17.34 -21.29 -2.73
C VAL A 262 -15.92 -21.47 -2.17
N LEU A 263 -15.79 -21.90 -0.92
CA LEU A 263 -14.50 -22.14 -0.27
C LEU A 263 -13.69 -23.26 -0.97
N LEU A 264 -14.34 -24.31 -1.45
CA LEU A 264 -13.71 -25.34 -2.27
C LEU A 264 -13.19 -24.78 -3.60
N SER A 265 -14.00 -23.96 -4.29
CA SER A 265 -13.59 -23.33 -5.56
C SER A 265 -12.34 -22.46 -5.39
N GLU A 266 -12.28 -21.64 -4.33
CA GLU A 266 -11.11 -20.84 -3.99
C GLU A 266 -9.87 -21.71 -3.69
N ARG A 267 -10.03 -22.78 -2.91
CA ARG A 267 -8.95 -23.73 -2.59
C ARG A 267 -8.42 -24.44 -3.82
N LEU A 268 -9.30 -24.92 -4.71
CA LEU A 268 -8.91 -25.57 -5.95
C LEU A 268 -8.16 -24.60 -6.87
N LYS A 269 -8.58 -23.33 -6.94
CA LYS A 269 -7.84 -22.29 -7.65
C LYS A 269 -6.43 -22.10 -7.06
N ALA A 270 -6.28 -21.97 -5.75
CA ALA A 270 -4.98 -21.85 -5.10
C ALA A 270 -4.05 -23.07 -5.37
N ILE A 271 -4.61 -24.29 -5.44
CA ILE A 271 -3.87 -25.51 -5.81
C ILE A 271 -3.43 -25.49 -7.28
N ILE A 272 -4.28 -25.02 -8.19
CA ILE A 272 -3.92 -24.84 -9.61
C ILE A 272 -2.78 -23.82 -9.74
N ASP A 273 -2.90 -22.66 -9.08
CA ASP A 273 -1.94 -21.56 -9.14
C ASP A 273 -0.62 -21.82 -8.36
N PHE A 274 -0.54 -22.91 -7.58
CA PHE A 274 0.68 -23.26 -6.82
C PHE A 274 1.83 -23.74 -7.71
N ASN A 275 2.72 -22.85 -8.16
CA ASN A 275 3.93 -23.22 -8.90
C ASN A 275 5.19 -22.56 -8.32
N PRO A 276 5.67 -23.01 -7.13
CA PRO A 276 6.74 -22.34 -6.42
C PRO A 276 8.08 -22.36 -7.16
N LEU A 277 8.33 -23.32 -8.06
CA LEU A 277 9.61 -23.41 -8.78
C LEU A 277 9.77 -22.34 -9.89
N GLN A 278 8.65 -21.86 -10.44
CA GLN A 278 8.63 -20.75 -11.41
C GLN A 278 8.54 -19.37 -10.75
N ALA A 279 8.43 -19.30 -9.42
CA ALA A 279 8.46 -18.03 -8.70
C ALA A 279 9.87 -17.42 -8.78
N VAL A 280 9.97 -16.22 -9.35
CA VAL A 280 11.20 -15.44 -9.49
C VAL A 280 10.99 -14.05 -8.90
N VAL A 281 12.07 -13.43 -8.40
CA VAL A 281 12.06 -11.98 -8.14
C VAL A 281 12.15 -11.29 -9.50
N PRO A 282 11.14 -10.50 -9.91
CA PRO A 282 11.20 -9.79 -11.18
C PRO A 282 12.33 -8.75 -11.13
N ASP A 283 13.05 -8.56 -12.23
CA ASP A 283 14.02 -7.48 -12.33
C ASP A 283 13.32 -6.11 -12.29
N LEU A 284 14.04 -5.04 -11.96
CA LEU A 284 13.43 -3.75 -11.65
C LEU A 284 12.51 -3.20 -12.77
N GLU A 285 12.88 -3.44 -14.03
CA GLU A 285 12.07 -3.08 -15.20
C GLU A 285 10.80 -3.94 -15.30
N GLU A 286 10.92 -5.26 -15.10
CA GLU A 286 9.78 -6.18 -15.08
C GLU A 286 8.83 -5.89 -13.91
N ALA A 287 9.37 -5.59 -12.72
CA ALA A 287 8.60 -5.19 -11.56
C ALA A 287 7.76 -3.93 -11.85
N GLN A 288 8.36 -2.93 -12.50
CA GLN A 288 7.64 -1.75 -12.97
C GLN A 288 6.60 -2.09 -14.05
N ALA A 289 6.91 -2.99 -14.99
CA ALA A 289 5.95 -3.43 -16.00
C ALA A 289 4.75 -4.17 -15.38
N ILE A 290 4.98 -5.03 -14.38
CA ILE A 290 3.94 -5.70 -13.58
C ILE A 290 3.09 -4.66 -12.84
N ALA A 291 3.73 -3.67 -12.20
CA ALA A 291 3.03 -2.60 -11.49
C ALA A 291 2.14 -1.78 -12.44
N ARG A 292 2.66 -1.39 -13.62
CA ARG A 292 1.90 -0.66 -14.66
C ARG A 292 0.76 -1.52 -15.25
N ARG A 293 0.96 -2.82 -15.45
CA ARG A 293 -0.09 -3.76 -15.89
C ARG A 293 -1.21 -3.87 -14.83
N ARG A 294 -0.86 -3.93 -13.54
CA ARG A 294 -1.81 -3.94 -12.42
C ARG A 294 -2.57 -2.61 -12.29
N GLU A 295 -1.93 -1.48 -12.51
CA GLU A 295 -2.63 -0.17 -12.61
C GLU A 295 -3.62 -0.16 -13.76
N ARG A 296 -3.19 -0.53 -14.98
CA ARG A 296 -4.08 -0.59 -16.15
C ARG A 296 -5.28 -1.51 -15.91
N ALA A 297 -5.09 -2.65 -15.23
CA ALA A 297 -6.19 -3.54 -14.86
C ALA A 297 -7.17 -2.90 -13.85
N LYS A 298 -6.68 -2.18 -12.84
CA LYS A 298 -7.52 -1.44 -11.87
C LYS A 298 -8.25 -0.26 -12.51
N SER A 299 -7.60 0.46 -13.42
CA SER A 299 -8.22 1.55 -14.18
C SER A 299 -9.27 1.04 -15.18
N ALA A 300 -9.00 -0.09 -15.84
CA ALA A 300 -9.96 -0.74 -16.74
C ALA A 300 -11.20 -1.27 -16.00
N SER A 301 -11.06 -1.75 -14.76
CA SER A 301 -12.22 -2.19 -13.96
C SER A 301 -13.09 -1.05 -13.44
N HIS A 302 -12.60 0.19 -13.44
CA HIS A 302 -13.36 1.39 -13.02
C HIS A 302 -13.93 2.20 -14.20
N GLY A 303 -13.56 1.90 -15.45
CA GLY A 303 -14.02 2.60 -16.66
C GLY A 303 -15.22 1.94 -17.38
N GLY A 304 -16.04 1.16 -16.67
CA GLY A 304 -16.92 0.12 -17.24
C GLY A 304 -18.42 0.42 -17.34
N LYS A 305 -18.86 1.68 -17.52
CA LYS A 305 -20.25 2.02 -17.89
C LYS A 305 -20.32 2.95 -19.11
N ALA A 306 -19.75 2.49 -20.22
CA ALA A 306 -20.05 3.02 -21.55
C ALA A 306 -20.98 2.04 -22.28
N ALA A 307 -22.04 2.54 -22.91
CA ALA A 307 -23.05 1.72 -23.56
C ALA A 307 -22.47 0.93 -24.74
N VAL A 308 -22.51 -0.41 -24.67
CA VAL A 308 -22.21 -1.28 -25.82
C VAL A 308 -23.44 -1.33 -26.71
N ASN A 309 -23.45 -0.50 -27.74
CA ASN A 309 -24.42 -0.57 -28.82
C ASN A 309 -24.09 -1.80 -29.71
N ILE A 310 -25.07 -2.68 -29.93
CA ILE A 310 -24.89 -3.93 -30.67
C ILE A 310 -25.14 -3.65 -32.16
N ASN A 311 -24.15 -3.87 -33.04
CA ASN A 311 -24.36 -4.28 -34.43
C ASN A 311 -23.08 -4.71 -35.17
N ALA A 312 -23.25 -5.62 -36.14
CA ALA A 312 -22.26 -6.19 -37.09
C ALA A 312 -21.08 -6.98 -36.45
N ALA A 313 -21.04 -8.32 -36.49
CA ALA A 313 -20.76 -9.19 -37.66
C ALA A 313 -19.36 -8.91 -38.27
N SER A 314 -18.41 -9.85 -38.40
CA SER A 314 -18.46 -11.30 -38.67
C SER A 314 -17.12 -11.96 -38.29
N GLY A 315 -16.93 -13.27 -38.11
CA GLY A 315 -17.86 -14.40 -38.09
C GLY A 315 -17.13 -15.77 -38.14
N ALA A 316 -17.78 -16.80 -37.57
CA ALA A 316 -17.59 -18.25 -37.81
C ALA A 316 -16.26 -18.90 -37.29
N VAL A 317 -16.18 -20.19 -36.94
CA VAL A 317 -16.85 -21.41 -37.48
C VAL A 317 -17.03 -22.51 -36.39
N VAL A 318 -18.28 -22.98 -36.16
CA VAL A 318 -18.76 -24.40 -35.96
C VAL A 318 -18.16 -25.26 -34.80
N ALA A 319 -18.84 -26.16 -34.06
CA ALA A 319 -20.11 -26.93 -34.11
C ALA A 319 -20.54 -27.33 -32.65
N ALA A 320 -21.74 -27.85 -32.32
CA ALA A 320 -23.04 -28.02 -33.00
C ALA A 320 -24.10 -28.56 -31.99
N SER A 321 -25.39 -28.55 -32.40
CA SER A 321 -26.49 -29.47 -31.96
C SER A 321 -27.00 -29.37 -30.51
N ALA A 322 -28.30 -29.27 -30.18
CA ALA A 322 -29.57 -29.18 -30.94
C ALA A 322 -30.51 -28.21 -30.16
N GLY A 323 -31.60 -27.63 -30.69
CA GLY A 323 -32.79 -28.29 -31.25
C GLY A 323 -33.60 -28.97 -30.13
N ASP A 324 -34.87 -28.64 -29.85
CA ASP A 324 -35.82 -27.79 -30.58
C ASP A 324 -36.99 -27.32 -29.65
N THR A 325 -37.77 -26.34 -30.14
CA THR A 325 -39.19 -25.95 -29.89
C THR A 325 -40.11 -26.71 -28.89
N SER A 326 -41.21 -26.16 -28.32
CA SER A 326 -41.96 -24.89 -28.49
C SER A 326 -43.09 -24.74 -27.44
N SER A 327 -43.69 -23.52 -27.33
CA SER A 327 -45.10 -23.22 -26.92
C SER A 327 -45.59 -23.70 -25.53
N GLY A 328 -46.34 -22.94 -24.73
CA GLY A 328 -47.46 -22.04 -25.05
C GLY A 328 -48.23 -21.65 -23.75
N PRO A 329 -49.41 -21.00 -23.82
CA PRO A 329 -49.58 -19.73 -23.10
C PRO A 329 -50.63 -19.65 -21.96
N ALA A 330 -50.81 -18.43 -21.46
CA ALA A 330 -51.59 -17.90 -20.34
C ALA A 330 -53.09 -18.24 -20.17
N GLY A 331 -53.57 -18.02 -18.92
CA GLY A 331 -54.98 -17.82 -18.49
C GLY A 331 -55.01 -17.68 -16.94
N SER A 332 -55.43 -16.57 -16.31
CA SER A 332 -56.76 -15.90 -16.24
C SER A 332 -57.82 -16.71 -15.45
N GLY A 333 -58.33 -16.18 -14.32
CA GLY A 333 -59.40 -16.86 -13.56
C GLY A 333 -59.77 -16.36 -12.14
N ARG A 334 -60.42 -15.19 -12.06
CA ARG A 334 -61.47 -14.74 -11.10
C ARG A 334 -61.87 -15.62 -9.88
N GLY A 335 -62.05 -14.98 -8.70
CA GLY A 335 -62.84 -15.47 -7.55
C GLY A 335 -63.11 -14.35 -6.53
N GLU A 336 -64.33 -14.24 -5.98
CA GLU A 336 -64.85 -13.00 -5.37
C GLU A 336 -65.57 -13.20 -4.00
N VAL A 337 -65.50 -12.16 -3.15
CA VAL A 337 -66.34 -11.82 -1.97
C VAL A 337 -66.47 -12.77 -0.76
N GLY A 338 -66.19 -12.22 0.44
CA GLY A 338 -66.68 -12.71 1.73
C GLY A 338 -66.42 -11.74 2.90
N LYS A 339 -67.40 -10.87 3.24
CA LYS A 339 -67.31 -9.90 4.36
C LYS A 339 -67.78 -10.51 5.69
N PHE A 340 -67.11 -10.17 6.80
CA PHE A 340 -67.75 -9.89 8.11
C PHE A 340 -66.88 -8.93 8.94
N GLY A 341 -67.50 -8.04 9.74
CA GLY A 341 -66.83 -7.16 10.72
C GLY A 341 -66.82 -7.77 12.14
N ALA A 342 -66.47 -7.05 13.22
CA ALA A 342 -66.23 -5.62 13.39
C ALA A 342 -65.51 -5.29 14.73
N ALA A 343 -65.02 -4.03 14.89
CA ALA A 343 -64.75 -3.30 16.15
C ALA A 343 -63.67 -3.84 17.13
N ALA A 344 -62.82 -3.06 17.83
CA ALA A 344 -62.40 -1.64 17.86
C ALA A 344 -61.07 -1.54 18.69
N ALA A 345 -60.44 -0.42 19.10
CA ALA A 345 -60.76 1.01 19.08
C ALA A 345 -59.49 1.94 19.18
N ALA A 346 -59.64 3.17 18.68
CA ALA A 346 -59.17 4.46 19.25
C ALA A 346 -57.70 4.72 19.71
N MET A 347 -56.91 5.34 18.81
CA MET A 347 -56.29 6.71 18.87
C MET A 347 -56.10 7.42 20.24
N PRO A 348 -54.99 8.19 20.47
CA PRO A 348 -54.69 9.47 19.78
C PRO A 348 -53.22 9.62 19.30
N SER A 349 -52.94 10.07 18.07
CA SER A 349 -52.97 11.45 17.52
C SER A 349 -51.90 12.42 18.02
N SER A 350 -50.94 12.70 17.12
CA SER A 350 -50.36 14.02 16.80
C SER A 350 -49.88 14.97 17.91
N ARG A 351 -48.58 15.31 17.86
CA ARG A 351 -48.09 16.62 18.31
C ARG A 351 -47.16 17.20 17.24
N SER A 352 -47.70 18.09 16.41
CA SER A 352 -46.85 19.05 15.70
C SER A 352 -46.36 20.08 16.72
N ASN A 353 -45.13 20.56 16.53
CA ASN A 353 -44.69 21.81 17.14
C ASN A 353 -43.93 22.59 16.06
N LYS A 354 -44.48 23.72 15.65
CA LYS A 354 -43.75 24.71 14.84
C LYS A 354 -42.60 25.25 15.68
N MET A 355 -41.41 25.34 15.10
CA MET A 355 -40.44 26.36 15.49
C MET A 355 -40.24 27.30 14.30
N VAL A 356 -40.72 28.53 14.50
CA VAL A 356 -40.34 29.80 13.88
C VAL A 356 -39.80 29.75 12.44
N GLU A 357 -40.60 30.26 11.51
CA GLU A 357 -40.10 30.79 10.24
C GLU A 357 -39.12 31.93 10.54
N ALA A 358 -37.84 31.72 10.25
CA ALA A 358 -36.87 32.80 10.08
C ALA A 358 -36.82 33.14 8.59
N GLU A 359 -37.18 34.37 8.24
CA GLU A 359 -37.14 34.86 6.86
C GLU A 359 -35.70 35.01 6.38
N GLY A 360 -35.41 34.54 5.16
CA GLY A 360 -34.29 35.03 4.35
C GLY A 360 -32.91 34.48 4.67
N SER A 361 -32.58 33.31 4.12
CA SER A 361 -31.22 33.06 3.62
C SER A 361 -31.25 32.08 2.45
N GLU A 362 -30.89 32.54 1.25
CA GLU A 362 -30.64 31.69 0.08
C GLU A 362 -29.26 31.05 0.24
N LEU A 363 -29.19 29.85 0.83
CA LEU A 363 -27.94 29.11 1.04
C LEU A 363 -28.05 27.66 0.56
N GLY A 364 -27.27 27.34 -0.48
CA GLY A 364 -26.74 26.00 -0.79
C GLY A 364 -27.75 24.86 -1.04
N ASP A 365 -28.05 24.63 -2.32
CA ASP A 365 -28.89 23.52 -2.83
C ASP A 365 -28.15 22.15 -2.80
N VAL A 366 -27.67 21.74 -1.63
CA VAL A 366 -26.97 20.45 -1.41
C VAL A 366 -27.77 19.60 -0.43
N ASP A 367 -28.71 18.82 -0.96
CA ASP A 367 -29.44 17.82 -0.18
C ASP A 367 -28.45 16.82 0.48
N PRO A 368 -28.61 16.50 1.78
CA PRO A 368 -27.83 15.44 2.40
C PRO A 368 -28.18 14.08 1.77
N PRO A 369 -27.25 13.11 1.77
CA PRO A 369 -27.58 11.74 1.45
C PRO A 369 -28.55 11.15 2.48
N GLU A 370 -29.18 10.04 2.09
CA GLU A 370 -30.08 9.24 2.93
C GLU A 370 -29.48 9.02 4.35
N SER A 371 -30.29 9.33 5.38
CA SER A 371 -29.84 9.37 6.78
C SER A 371 -29.23 8.03 7.22
N ILE A 372 -28.24 8.05 8.11
CA ILE A 372 -27.64 6.82 8.62
C ILE A 372 -28.65 6.13 9.54
N GLU A 373 -29.35 5.13 8.99
CA GLU A 373 -30.37 4.38 9.71
C GLU A 373 -29.82 3.68 10.96
N VAL A 374 -30.61 3.74 12.03
CA VAL A 374 -30.39 2.94 13.25
C VAL A 374 -31.04 1.58 13.06
N GLU A 375 -30.30 0.51 13.32
CA GLU A 375 -30.78 -0.84 13.12
C GLU A 375 -31.71 -1.29 14.26
N ILE A 376 -32.95 -1.68 13.92
CA ILE A 376 -33.92 -2.21 14.89
C ILE A 376 -33.63 -3.70 15.13
N VAL A 377 -32.80 -3.98 16.12
CA VAL A 377 -32.42 -5.35 16.48
C VAL A 377 -33.55 -6.09 17.21
N THR A 378 -33.89 -7.30 16.77
CA THR A 378 -34.88 -8.15 17.46
C THR A 378 -34.23 -8.94 18.62
N LYS A 379 -35.08 -9.52 19.49
CA LYS A 379 -34.59 -10.37 20.61
C LYS A 379 -33.82 -11.62 20.16
N GLY A 380 -34.03 -12.10 18.92
CA GLY A 380 -33.28 -13.24 18.38
C GLY A 380 -31.85 -12.86 18.00
N GLU A 381 -31.68 -11.70 17.35
CA GLU A 381 -30.41 -11.22 16.81
C GLU A 381 -29.52 -10.55 17.87
N PHE A 382 -30.05 -10.26 19.07
CA PHE A 382 -29.34 -9.55 20.13
C PHE A 382 -27.94 -10.12 20.40
N SER A 383 -27.83 -11.45 20.56
CA SER A 383 -26.55 -12.09 20.83
C SER A 383 -25.56 -11.96 19.68
N ASP A 384 -26.03 -12.05 18.43
CA ASP A 384 -25.19 -11.98 17.24
C ASP A 384 -24.65 -10.55 17.05
N ARG A 385 -25.48 -9.54 17.33
CA ARG A 385 -25.04 -8.13 17.36
C ARG A 385 -24.06 -7.83 18.49
N ILE A 386 -24.10 -8.54 19.63
CA ILE A 386 -23.03 -8.45 20.66
C ILE A 386 -21.70 -9.00 20.11
N TYR A 387 -21.73 -10.16 19.45
CA TYR A 387 -20.53 -10.75 18.83
C TYR A 387 -19.97 -9.85 17.71
N GLU A 388 -20.83 -9.22 16.90
CA GLU A 388 -20.45 -8.21 15.90
C GLU A 388 -19.70 -7.03 16.54
N ILE A 389 -20.27 -6.39 17.57
CA ILE A 389 -19.62 -5.27 18.27
C ILE A 389 -18.28 -5.70 18.90
N GLY A 390 -18.20 -6.89 19.51
CA GLY A 390 -16.94 -7.41 20.06
C GLY A 390 -15.87 -7.66 18.99
N GLY A 391 -16.27 -8.12 17.80
CA GLY A 391 -15.41 -8.28 16.64
C GLY A 391 -14.89 -6.94 16.09
N LEU A 392 -15.76 -5.95 15.94
CA LEU A 392 -15.42 -4.60 15.47
C LEU A 392 -14.51 -3.87 16.46
N LEU A 393 -14.80 -3.91 17.77
CA LEU A 393 -13.91 -3.34 18.79
C LEU A 393 -12.52 -3.98 18.78
N SER A 394 -12.43 -5.27 18.47
CA SER A 394 -11.15 -6.00 18.39
C SER A 394 -10.31 -5.63 17.16
N SER A 395 -10.86 -4.96 16.15
CA SER A 395 -10.14 -4.56 14.93
C SER A 395 -9.75 -3.08 14.90
N ILE A 396 -10.39 -2.22 15.70
CA ILE A 396 -10.17 -0.76 15.71
C ILE A 396 -8.76 -0.37 16.18
N GLU A 397 -8.39 -0.71 17.42
CA GLU A 397 -7.09 -0.36 18.03
C GLU A 397 -5.86 -0.75 17.16
N PRO A 398 -5.72 -1.99 16.66
CA PRO A 398 -4.55 -2.37 15.86
C PRO A 398 -4.55 -1.79 14.43
N ALA A 399 -5.63 -1.18 13.96
CA ALA A 399 -5.76 -0.65 12.60
C ALA A 399 -5.60 0.88 12.52
N ASP A 400 -6.13 1.64 13.49
CA ASP A 400 -5.91 3.09 13.58
C ASP A 400 -5.96 3.59 15.04
N GLN A 401 -4.78 3.87 15.61
CA GLN A 401 -4.63 4.39 16.97
C GLN A 401 -5.27 5.77 17.17
N LYS A 402 -5.41 6.59 16.11
CA LYS A 402 -5.97 7.95 16.22
C LYS A 402 -7.49 7.90 16.37
N ILE A 403 -8.17 7.11 15.54
CA ILE A 403 -9.61 6.89 15.72
C ILE A 403 -9.89 6.15 17.03
N TRP A 404 -9.02 5.22 17.44
CA TRP A 404 -9.13 4.59 18.76
C TRP A 404 -9.06 5.61 19.91
N SER A 405 -8.13 6.58 19.87
CA SER A 405 -8.11 7.65 20.87
C SER A 405 -9.39 8.51 20.84
N ILE A 406 -9.90 8.88 19.66
CA ILE A 406 -11.15 9.66 19.53
C ILE A 406 -12.37 8.87 20.04
N PHE A 407 -12.37 7.55 19.92
CA PHE A 407 -13.43 6.69 20.47
C PHE A 407 -13.38 6.58 22.00
N LEU A 408 -12.18 6.43 22.58
CA LEU A 408 -12.01 6.37 24.03
C LEU A 408 -12.26 7.73 24.69
N GLU A 409 -11.70 8.78 24.11
CA GLU A 409 -11.69 10.16 24.56
C GLU A 409 -12.16 11.04 23.39
N PRO A 410 -13.47 11.38 23.31
CA PRO A 410 -14.01 12.23 22.24
C PRO A 410 -13.32 13.60 22.14
N ASP A 411 -12.62 14.00 23.20
CA ASP A 411 -11.79 15.20 23.31
C ASP A 411 -10.32 15.08 22.87
N ALA A 412 -9.91 13.92 22.33
CA ALA A 412 -8.57 13.71 21.79
C ALA A 412 -8.18 14.75 20.71
N GLN A 413 -6.98 15.32 20.79
CA GLN A 413 -6.50 16.32 19.83
C GLN A 413 -6.03 15.69 18.51
N ILE A 414 -6.19 16.44 17.40
CA ILE A 414 -5.80 16.00 16.05
C ILE A 414 -4.71 16.94 15.52
N GLU A 415 -3.47 16.45 15.43
CA GLU A 415 -2.29 17.25 15.03
C GLU A 415 -2.36 17.86 13.62
N ASN A 416 -3.08 17.21 12.68
CA ASN A 416 -3.21 17.68 11.30
C ASN A 416 -4.61 17.36 10.77
N LEU A 417 -5.51 18.32 10.94
CA LEU A 417 -6.92 18.24 10.56
C LEU A 417 -7.11 17.91 9.06
N PRO A 418 -6.52 18.64 8.08
CA PRO A 418 -6.76 18.36 6.65
C PRO A 418 -6.29 16.97 6.21
N VAL A 419 -5.14 16.49 6.69
CA VAL A 419 -4.61 15.17 6.31
C VAL A 419 -5.47 14.05 6.92
N PHE A 420 -5.96 14.23 8.14
CA PHE A 420 -6.84 13.25 8.79
C PHE A 420 -8.24 13.23 8.17
N ALA A 421 -8.85 14.40 7.94
CA ALA A 421 -10.13 14.54 7.24
C ALA A 421 -10.10 13.92 5.84
N ARG A 422 -8.99 14.08 5.10
CA ARG A 422 -8.75 13.40 3.83
C ARG A 422 -8.66 11.88 3.98
N ALA A 423 -8.02 11.36 5.03
CA ALA A 423 -7.91 9.91 5.23
C ALA A 423 -9.28 9.24 5.47
N LEU A 424 -10.25 9.98 6.03
CA LEU A 424 -11.63 9.52 6.21
C LEU A 424 -12.45 9.41 4.90
N THR A 425 -11.96 9.94 3.77
CA THR A 425 -12.64 9.82 2.46
C THR A 425 -11.99 8.82 1.50
N ILE A 426 -10.79 8.32 1.80
CA ILE A 426 -10.07 7.38 0.92
C ILE A 426 -10.46 5.94 1.29
N GLU A 427 -11.35 5.35 0.47
CA GLU A 427 -11.75 3.95 0.59
C GLU A 427 -10.56 2.98 0.64
N ASN A 428 -10.73 1.86 1.34
CA ASN A 428 -9.73 0.80 1.52
C ASN A 428 -8.46 1.21 2.31
N THR A 429 -8.42 2.39 2.92
CA THR A 429 -7.43 2.71 3.97
C THR A 429 -7.82 2.12 5.32
N SER A 430 -6.86 1.92 6.22
CA SER A 430 -7.15 1.47 7.60
C SER A 430 -8.01 2.48 8.35
N THR A 431 -7.73 3.78 8.20
CA THR A 431 -8.53 4.89 8.75
C THR A 431 -9.99 4.81 8.29
N TYR A 432 -10.25 4.60 7.00
CA TYR A 432 -11.62 4.41 6.47
C TYR A 432 -12.31 3.15 6.98
N GLN A 433 -11.58 2.03 7.08
CA GLN A 433 -12.11 0.78 7.64
C GLN A 433 -12.51 0.94 9.12
N VAL A 434 -11.69 1.65 9.90
CA VAL A 434 -11.93 1.92 11.32
C VAL A 434 -13.07 2.92 11.51
N TYR A 435 -13.16 3.98 10.70
CA TYR A 435 -14.33 4.86 10.64
C TYR A 435 -15.61 4.07 10.34
N THR A 436 -15.57 3.14 9.38
CA THR A 436 -16.71 2.27 9.04
C THR A 436 -17.09 1.35 10.19
N ALA A 437 -16.11 0.84 10.96
CA ALA A 437 -16.37 0.04 12.16
C ALA A 437 -17.05 0.87 13.28
N ILE A 438 -16.58 2.09 13.54
CA ILE A 438 -17.23 3.02 14.49
C ILE A 438 -18.66 3.35 14.04
N LYS A 439 -18.86 3.68 12.76
CA LYS A 439 -20.18 3.90 12.16
C LYS A 439 -21.10 2.69 12.38
N ARG A 440 -20.61 1.48 12.14
CA ARG A 440 -21.38 0.24 12.31
C ARG A 440 -21.74 -0.04 13.78
N ILE A 441 -20.86 0.25 14.73
CA ILE A 441 -21.17 0.16 16.17
C ILE A 441 -22.25 1.19 16.55
N ALA A 442 -22.15 2.43 16.07
CA ALA A 442 -23.13 3.48 16.35
C ALA A 442 -24.52 3.20 15.77
N GLN A 443 -24.62 2.55 14.59
CA GLN A 443 -25.90 2.08 14.04
C GLN A 443 -26.65 1.10 14.95
N LEU A 444 -25.94 0.39 15.84
CA LEU A 444 -26.51 -0.55 16.80
C LEU A 444 -26.95 0.11 18.13
N ALA A 445 -27.00 1.45 18.20
CA ALA A 445 -27.41 2.22 19.39
C ALA A 445 -28.78 1.79 19.97
N TYR A 446 -29.69 1.24 19.15
CA TYR A 446 -30.99 0.75 19.62
C TYR A 446 -30.88 -0.38 20.66
N LEU A 447 -29.80 -1.18 20.66
CA LEU A 447 -29.53 -2.23 21.65
C LEU A 447 -29.60 -1.71 23.09
N LYS A 448 -29.23 -0.44 23.31
CA LYS A 448 -29.31 0.26 24.60
C LYS A 448 -30.71 0.20 25.24
N LYS A 449 -31.79 0.16 24.43
CA LYS A 449 -33.18 0.04 24.91
C LYS A 449 -33.55 -1.36 25.40
N MET A 450 -32.74 -2.37 25.11
CA MET A 450 -32.98 -3.77 25.49
C MET A 450 -32.27 -4.15 26.80
N ILE A 451 -31.25 -3.38 27.21
CA ILE A 451 -30.44 -3.61 28.41
C ILE A 451 -31.18 -3.05 29.64
N PRO A 452 -31.29 -3.79 30.76
CA PRO A 452 -31.85 -3.26 32.00
C PRO A 452 -30.95 -2.15 32.56
N VAL A 453 -31.56 -1.09 33.08
CA VAL A 453 -30.82 0.07 33.64
C VAL A 453 -30.05 -0.35 34.89
N HIS A 454 -28.75 -0.59 34.74
CA HIS A 454 -27.80 -0.65 35.85
C HIS A 454 -27.55 0.76 36.40
N ASP A 455 -27.25 0.87 37.70
CA ASP A 455 -27.16 2.15 38.39
C ASP A 455 -25.99 3.02 37.86
N ILE A 456 -26.34 3.96 36.98
CA ILE A 456 -25.42 4.68 36.08
C ILE A 456 -24.32 5.43 36.86
N ARG A 457 -24.59 5.77 38.13
CA ARG A 457 -23.67 6.50 39.01
C ARG A 457 -22.42 5.71 39.41
N GLU A 458 -22.47 4.37 39.45
CA GLU A 458 -21.29 3.55 39.75
C GLU A 458 -20.43 3.27 38.51
N LEU A 459 -21.03 3.27 37.31
CA LEU A 459 -20.34 3.02 36.05
C LEU A 459 -19.53 4.25 35.59
N ARG A 460 -20.08 5.46 35.72
CA ARG A 460 -19.39 6.72 35.33
C ARG A 460 -18.04 6.96 36.04
N LYS A 461 -17.75 6.29 37.17
CA LYS A 461 -16.47 6.40 37.90
C LYS A 461 -15.39 5.40 37.43
N ARG A 462 -15.72 4.50 36.50
CA ARG A 462 -14.81 3.46 36.02
C ARG A 462 -14.05 3.93 34.78
N ASN A 463 -12.79 3.49 34.66
CA ASN A 463 -11.93 3.80 33.52
C ASN A 463 -12.49 3.15 32.25
N PHE A 464 -12.94 3.97 31.29
CA PHE A 464 -13.62 3.50 30.09
C PHE A 464 -12.76 2.54 29.26
N THR A 465 -11.48 2.87 29.04
CA THR A 465 -10.53 2.02 28.32
C THR A 465 -10.48 0.61 28.90
N SER A 466 -10.44 0.49 30.23
CA SER A 466 -10.49 -0.83 30.89
C SER A 466 -11.82 -1.55 30.68
N GLU A 467 -12.95 -0.83 30.65
CA GLU A 467 -14.28 -1.41 30.41
C GLU A 467 -14.42 -1.94 28.97
N VAL A 468 -13.92 -1.21 27.97
CA VAL A 468 -13.92 -1.65 26.57
C VAL A 468 -13.06 -2.90 26.39
N THR A 469 -11.84 -2.91 26.94
CA THR A 469 -10.95 -4.08 26.88
C THR A 469 -11.56 -5.29 27.59
N ILE A 470 -12.21 -5.11 28.74
CA ILE A 470 -12.91 -6.20 29.45
C ILE A 470 -14.08 -6.72 28.62
N PHE A 471 -14.89 -5.83 28.03
CA PHE A 471 -16.01 -6.21 27.17
C PHE A 471 -15.55 -7.04 25.97
N ALA A 472 -14.61 -6.52 25.18
CA ALA A 472 -14.11 -7.20 23.98
C ALA A 472 -13.51 -8.57 24.30
N ASN A 473 -12.75 -8.70 25.39
CA ASN A 473 -12.24 -9.98 25.86
C ASN A 473 -13.34 -10.91 26.39
N SER A 474 -14.39 -10.39 27.03
CA SER A 474 -15.50 -11.20 27.53
C SER A 474 -16.32 -11.80 26.39
N VAL A 475 -16.61 -11.00 25.35
CA VAL A 475 -17.30 -11.45 24.14
C VAL A 475 -16.45 -12.47 23.40
N LYS A 476 -15.16 -12.19 23.17
CA LYS A 476 -14.24 -13.07 22.43
C LYS A 476 -14.01 -14.44 23.07
N ASN A 477 -14.06 -14.54 24.41
CA ASN A 477 -13.82 -15.79 25.13
C ASN A 477 -15.11 -16.55 25.49
N THR A 478 -16.28 -15.98 25.21
CA THR A 478 -17.58 -16.61 25.49
C THR A 478 -18.10 -17.29 24.22
N THR A 479 -18.67 -18.48 24.38
CA THR A 479 -19.32 -19.25 23.29
C THR A 479 -20.82 -19.49 23.56
N ARG A 480 -21.36 -18.85 24.60
CA ARG A 480 -22.77 -18.91 24.98
C ARG A 480 -23.53 -17.74 24.36
N SER A 481 -24.81 -17.91 24.10
CA SER A 481 -25.66 -16.78 23.70
C SER A 481 -25.78 -15.77 24.86
N PHE A 482 -25.80 -14.50 24.51
CA PHE A 482 -25.94 -13.40 25.47
C PHE A 482 -27.41 -13.11 25.77
N SER A 483 -27.74 -12.95 27.06
CA SER A 483 -29.01 -12.38 27.51
C SER A 483 -28.85 -10.87 27.79
N PRO A 484 -29.87 -10.04 27.60
CA PRO A 484 -29.78 -8.61 27.91
C PRO A 484 -29.47 -8.31 29.39
N SER A 485 -29.75 -9.26 30.29
CA SER A 485 -29.43 -9.20 31.73
C SER A 485 -28.01 -9.62 32.10
N ASP A 486 -27.16 -10.01 31.13
CA ASP A 486 -25.83 -10.52 31.43
C ASP A 486 -24.90 -9.41 31.92
N ARG A 487 -24.33 -9.60 33.12
CA ARG A 487 -23.39 -8.65 33.75
C ARG A 487 -22.18 -8.29 32.86
N GLN A 488 -21.83 -9.13 31.90
CA GLN A 488 -20.75 -8.88 30.93
C GLN A 488 -21.08 -7.72 29.97
N LEU A 489 -22.36 -7.40 29.78
CA LEU A 489 -22.84 -6.31 28.92
C LEU A 489 -22.98 -4.97 29.66
N ALA A 490 -22.61 -4.89 30.94
CA ALA A 490 -22.68 -3.66 31.73
C ALA A 490 -22.06 -2.40 31.08
N PRO A 491 -20.93 -2.46 30.32
CA PRO A 491 -20.38 -1.28 29.66
C PRO A 491 -20.97 -0.99 28.27
N LEU A 492 -21.83 -1.87 27.72
CA LEU A 492 -22.30 -1.79 26.33
C LEU A 492 -23.04 -0.49 26.02
N ALA A 493 -23.87 0.01 26.93
CA ALA A 493 -24.56 1.30 26.74
C ALA A 493 -23.55 2.45 26.55
N ARG A 494 -22.50 2.49 27.38
CA ARG A 494 -21.43 3.49 27.30
C ARG A 494 -20.58 3.35 26.05
N ILE A 495 -20.32 2.11 25.60
CA ILE A 495 -19.65 1.81 24.33
C ILE A 495 -20.42 2.40 23.14
N LEU A 496 -21.74 2.23 23.11
CA LEU A 496 -22.59 2.79 22.05
C LEU A 496 -22.65 4.33 22.12
N ASP A 497 -22.69 4.91 23.32
CA ASP A 497 -22.65 6.37 23.53
C ASP A 497 -21.35 7.00 23.04
N HIS A 498 -20.19 6.41 23.39
CA HIS A 498 -18.89 6.85 22.88
C HIS A 498 -18.73 6.63 21.37
N ALA A 499 -19.25 5.52 20.80
CA ALA A 499 -19.23 5.30 19.35
C ALA A 499 -20.04 6.35 18.59
N SER A 500 -21.20 6.75 19.13
CA SER A 500 -22.06 7.79 18.55
C SER A 500 -21.39 9.17 18.62
N ALA A 501 -20.75 9.50 19.74
CA ALA A 501 -20.01 10.74 19.93
C ALA A 501 -18.77 10.83 19.00
N ALA A 502 -18.01 9.75 18.89
CA ALA A 502 -16.89 9.66 17.95
C ALA A 502 -17.35 9.76 16.48
N LEU A 503 -18.46 9.11 16.13
CA LEU A 503 -19.03 9.20 14.77
C LEU A 503 -19.41 10.64 14.40
N LEU A 504 -20.03 11.40 15.32
CA LEU A 504 -20.38 12.81 15.07
C LEU A 504 -19.17 13.63 14.63
N ARG A 505 -18.06 13.54 15.39
CA ARG A 505 -16.84 14.30 15.11
C ARG A 505 -16.12 13.81 13.85
N LEU A 506 -16.07 12.48 13.63
CA LEU A 506 -15.47 11.91 12.42
C LEU A 506 -16.27 12.26 11.16
N GLU A 507 -17.60 12.25 11.22
CA GLU A 507 -18.45 12.62 10.08
C GLU A 507 -18.32 14.12 9.79
N ALA A 508 -18.31 14.99 10.81
CA ALA A 508 -18.05 16.43 10.62
C ALA A 508 -16.72 16.68 9.89
N LEU A 509 -15.63 16.04 10.32
CA LEU A 509 -14.32 16.14 9.64
C LEU A 509 -14.38 15.65 8.19
N ARG A 510 -15.07 14.52 7.94
CA ARG A 510 -15.26 13.97 6.59
C ARG A 510 -16.05 14.93 5.70
N THR A 511 -17.13 15.51 6.23
CA THR A 511 -18.00 16.48 5.56
C THR A 511 -17.25 17.77 5.23
N ASN A 512 -16.48 18.35 6.17
CA ASN A 512 -15.62 19.51 5.92
C ASN A 512 -14.71 19.31 4.70
N TYR A 513 -14.04 18.17 4.60
CA TYR A 513 -13.18 17.85 3.45
C TYR A 513 -13.98 17.68 2.14
N VAL A 514 -15.17 17.05 2.19
CA VAL A 514 -16.04 16.88 1.01
C VAL A 514 -16.58 18.23 0.52
N PHE A 515 -17.06 19.10 1.41
CA PHE A 515 -17.57 20.43 1.07
C PHE A 515 -16.45 21.31 0.49
N GLY A 516 -15.29 21.39 1.14
CA GLY A 516 -14.16 22.17 0.61
C GLY A 516 -13.63 21.66 -0.76
N LEU A 517 -13.82 20.39 -1.10
CA LEU A 517 -13.38 19.81 -2.37
C LEU A 517 -14.44 19.87 -3.50
N HIS A 518 -15.72 19.67 -3.17
CA HIS A 518 -16.79 19.49 -4.17
C HIS A 518 -17.83 20.60 -4.18
N TYR A 519 -17.97 21.34 -3.08
CA TYR A 519 -18.97 22.41 -2.92
C TYR A 519 -18.34 23.70 -2.33
N PRO A 520 -17.21 24.19 -2.90
CA PRO A 520 -16.40 25.26 -2.30
C PRO A 520 -17.15 26.59 -2.11
N ASP A 521 -18.19 26.84 -2.90
CA ASP A 521 -19.01 28.05 -2.82
C ASP A 521 -20.15 27.94 -1.77
N ASN A 522 -20.49 26.72 -1.34
CA ASN A 522 -21.49 26.42 -0.31
C ASN A 522 -20.86 25.97 1.01
N TYR A 523 -19.53 26.03 1.14
CA TYR A 523 -18.81 25.53 2.30
C TYR A 523 -18.82 26.58 3.44
N SER A 524 -19.76 26.43 4.37
CA SER A 524 -19.87 27.21 5.60
C SER A 524 -20.02 26.30 6.82
N GLU A 525 -19.89 26.88 8.02
CA GLU A 525 -20.07 26.17 9.28
C GLU A 525 -21.51 25.64 9.40
N GLU A 526 -22.50 26.47 9.07
CA GLU A 526 -23.92 26.12 9.09
C GLU A 526 -24.25 24.97 8.14
N ALA A 527 -23.63 24.95 6.95
CA ALA A 527 -23.83 23.88 5.96
C ALA A 527 -23.31 22.53 6.47
N VAL A 528 -22.12 22.50 7.06
CA VAL A 528 -21.53 21.29 7.66
C VAL A 528 -22.35 20.81 8.87
N LEU A 529 -22.71 21.73 9.76
CA LEU A 529 -23.52 21.40 10.94
C LEU A 529 -24.87 20.81 10.55
N ARG A 530 -25.59 21.47 9.64
CA ARG A 530 -26.89 21.01 9.14
C ARG A 530 -26.79 19.61 8.51
N TYR A 531 -25.80 19.39 7.64
CA TYR A 531 -25.55 18.08 7.05
C TYR A 531 -25.34 17.00 8.13
N CYS A 532 -24.50 17.27 9.13
CA CYS A 532 -24.23 16.32 10.20
C CYS A 532 -25.44 16.07 11.10
N GLU A 533 -26.29 17.07 11.37
CA GLU A 533 -27.55 16.90 12.10
C GLU A 533 -28.54 16.04 11.30
N GLU A 534 -28.79 16.36 10.03
CA GLU A 534 -29.73 15.63 9.17
C GLU A 534 -29.29 14.16 8.97
N VAL A 535 -27.99 13.91 8.72
CA VAL A 535 -27.43 12.57 8.49
C VAL A 535 -27.38 11.70 9.74
N LEU A 536 -27.20 12.27 10.94
CA LEU A 536 -26.97 11.52 12.19
C LEU A 536 -28.13 11.55 13.20
N HIS A 537 -29.21 12.31 12.96
CA HIS A 537 -30.27 12.58 13.96
C HIS A 537 -30.72 11.34 14.77
N LEU A 538 -31.01 10.21 14.09
CA LEU A 538 -31.46 8.97 14.73
C LEU A 538 -30.44 8.37 15.71
N ILE A 539 -29.14 8.51 15.40
CA ILE A 539 -28.04 8.03 16.24
C ILE A 539 -27.84 8.98 17.43
N THR A 540 -27.82 10.29 17.16
CA THR A 540 -27.61 11.32 18.19
C THR A 540 -28.72 11.36 19.24
N ASP A 541 -29.97 11.11 18.84
CA ASP A 541 -31.13 11.04 19.75
C ASP A 541 -31.06 9.90 20.78
N LEU A 542 -30.26 8.86 20.53
CA LEU A 542 -30.10 7.70 21.40
C LEU A 542 -28.88 7.80 22.34
N ALA A 543 -27.97 8.73 22.06
CA ALA A 543 -26.70 8.90 22.75
C ALA A 543 -26.83 9.61 24.12
N GLU A 544 -25.84 9.46 24.99
CA GLU A 544 -25.74 10.23 26.24
C GLU A 544 -25.35 11.69 25.96
N ARG A 545 -26.27 12.62 26.26
CA ARG A 545 -26.15 14.05 25.96
C ARG A 545 -24.82 14.68 26.37
N THR A 546 -24.29 14.37 27.56
CA THR A 546 -23.07 15.03 28.07
C THR A 546 -21.83 14.71 27.24
N ILE A 547 -21.73 13.48 26.70
CA ILE A 547 -20.61 13.05 25.86
C ILE A 547 -20.79 13.62 24.44
N LEU A 548 -22.04 13.66 23.97
CA LEU A 548 -22.40 14.22 22.67
C LEU A 548 -22.18 15.75 22.61
N GLU A 549 -22.51 16.49 23.66
CA GLU A 549 -22.26 17.94 23.78
C GLU A 549 -20.75 18.25 23.73
N GLN A 550 -19.90 17.43 24.36
CA GLN A 550 -18.44 17.55 24.27
C GLN A 550 -17.91 17.27 22.85
N ALA A 551 -18.39 16.19 22.21
CA ALA A 551 -18.01 15.86 20.85
C ALA A 551 -18.48 16.90 19.82
N ARG A 552 -19.67 17.51 20.03
CA ARG A 552 -20.18 18.62 19.22
C ARG A 552 -19.26 19.84 19.33
N GLN A 553 -18.98 20.33 20.53
CA GLN A 553 -18.10 21.50 20.73
C GLN A 553 -16.74 21.38 20.01
N LEU A 554 -16.19 20.18 19.92
CA LEU A 554 -14.95 19.94 19.19
C LEU A 554 -15.13 19.71 17.70
N ALA A 555 -16.25 19.14 17.25
CA ALA A 555 -16.61 19.10 15.83
C ALA A 555 -16.80 20.52 15.27
N ASP A 556 -17.39 21.42 16.08
CA ASP A 556 -17.57 22.83 15.75
C ASP A 556 -16.19 23.52 15.62
N LEU A 557 -15.31 23.39 16.63
CA LEU A 557 -13.94 23.93 16.60
C LEU A 557 -13.07 23.37 15.47
N ASP A 558 -13.17 22.07 15.19
CA ASP A 558 -12.49 21.40 14.07
C ASP A 558 -13.02 21.96 12.72
N THR A 559 -14.32 22.27 12.64
CA THR A 559 -14.98 22.87 11.46
C THR A 559 -14.51 24.30 11.21
N SER A 560 -14.55 25.18 12.22
CA SER A 560 -14.04 26.55 12.07
C SER A 560 -12.55 26.56 11.67
N SER A 561 -11.74 25.67 12.27
CA SER A 561 -10.32 25.50 11.89
C SER A 561 -10.14 25.03 10.44
N MET A 562 -10.99 24.12 9.95
CA MET A 562 -10.97 23.64 8.57
C MET A 562 -11.45 24.70 7.56
N LEU A 563 -12.36 25.60 7.96
CA LEU A 563 -12.80 26.75 7.16
C LEU A 563 -11.70 27.82 7.06
N GLU A 564 -11.04 28.16 8.17
CA GLU A 564 -9.89 29.08 8.18
C GLU A 564 -8.76 28.56 7.26
N LEU A 565 -8.43 27.26 7.35
CA LEU A 565 -7.43 26.63 6.49
C LEU A 565 -7.87 26.58 5.01
N PHE A 566 -9.17 26.45 4.73
CA PHE A 566 -9.68 26.48 3.36
C PHE A 566 -9.60 27.88 2.75
N ALA A 567 -10.01 28.92 3.49
CA ALA A 567 -9.88 30.31 3.08
C ALA A 567 -8.39 30.69 2.86
N ALA A 568 -7.51 30.27 3.78
CA ALA A 568 -6.06 30.44 3.68
C ALA A 568 -5.47 29.80 2.41
N ASN A 569 -5.90 28.59 2.04
CA ASN A 569 -5.46 27.94 0.80
C ASN A 569 -6.01 28.65 -0.45
N LYS A 570 -7.30 29.03 -0.46
CA LYS A 570 -7.93 29.79 -1.56
C LYS A 570 -7.18 31.12 -1.82
N PHE A 571 -6.82 31.83 -0.76
CA PHE A 571 -5.99 33.03 -0.82
C PHE A 571 -4.60 32.75 -1.42
N VAL A 572 -3.93 31.67 -0.99
CA VAL A 572 -2.60 31.31 -1.53
C VAL A 572 -2.65 30.98 -3.03
N GLU A 573 -3.68 30.26 -3.51
CA GLU A 573 -3.84 30.02 -4.95
C GLU A 573 -4.05 31.31 -5.74
N GLN A 574 -4.94 32.20 -5.28
CA GLN A 574 -5.20 33.50 -5.91
C GLN A 574 -3.96 34.40 -5.95
N LEU A 575 -3.16 34.40 -4.87
CA LEU A 575 -1.89 35.12 -4.80
C LEU A 575 -0.89 34.57 -5.82
N LEU A 576 -0.77 33.25 -5.95
CA LEU A 576 0.14 32.60 -6.90
C LEU A 576 -0.30 32.82 -8.35
N GLU A 577 -1.59 32.79 -8.64
CA GLU A 577 -2.19 33.13 -9.94
C GLU A 577 -1.89 34.58 -10.32
N THR A 578 -2.16 35.53 -9.42
CA THR A 578 -1.85 36.96 -9.62
C THR A 578 -0.36 37.19 -9.89
N CYS A 579 0.53 36.48 -9.17
CA CYS A 579 1.97 36.53 -9.44
C CYS A 579 2.33 35.95 -10.81
N CYS A 580 1.68 34.86 -11.23
CA CYS A 580 1.90 34.23 -12.53
C CYS A 580 1.50 35.15 -13.68
N ASP A 581 0.31 35.76 -13.60
CA ASP A 581 -0.20 36.73 -14.58
C ASP A 581 0.71 37.95 -14.73
N TYR A 582 1.23 38.46 -13.62
CA TYR A 582 2.18 39.57 -13.63
C TYR A 582 3.48 39.21 -14.38
N VAL A 583 4.03 38.02 -14.12
CA VAL A 583 5.25 37.54 -14.80
C VAL A 583 5.01 37.25 -16.28
N GLN A 584 3.84 36.71 -16.62
CA GLN A 584 3.47 36.48 -18.02
C GLN A 584 3.38 37.82 -18.78
N LYS A 585 2.77 38.86 -18.20
CA LYS A 585 2.76 40.22 -18.77
C LYS A 585 4.17 40.79 -18.97
N LEU A 586 5.08 40.63 -17.99
CA LEU A 586 6.47 41.05 -18.14
C LEU A 586 7.21 40.32 -19.27
N LYS A 587 6.91 39.02 -19.45
CA LYS A 587 7.48 38.19 -20.52
C LYS A 587 6.96 38.63 -21.90
N ASP A 588 5.66 38.78 -22.05
CA ASP A 588 5.00 39.14 -23.31
C ASP A 588 5.35 40.57 -23.77
N GLN A 589 5.64 41.48 -22.83
CA GLN A 589 6.15 42.83 -23.09
C GLN A 589 7.67 42.88 -23.34
N GLY A 590 8.36 41.73 -23.29
CA GLY A 590 9.80 41.63 -23.54
C GLY A 590 10.70 42.22 -22.44
N HIS A 591 10.18 42.50 -21.24
CA HIS A 591 10.93 43.13 -20.16
C HIS A 591 11.92 42.19 -19.45
N VAL A 592 11.85 40.88 -19.72
CA VAL A 592 12.70 39.84 -19.11
C VAL A 592 14.05 39.63 -19.81
N GLN A 593 14.48 40.53 -20.71
CA GLN A 593 15.77 40.39 -21.40
C GLN A 593 16.97 40.88 -20.57
N SER A 594 16.77 41.78 -19.60
CA SER A 594 17.83 42.21 -18.68
C SER A 594 17.30 42.67 -17.31
N PRO A 595 18.11 42.60 -16.24
CA PRO A 595 17.69 43.05 -14.89
C PRO A 595 17.30 44.53 -14.85
N GLN A 596 17.88 45.35 -15.73
CA GLN A 596 17.59 46.78 -15.83
C GLN A 596 16.21 47.05 -16.44
N GLN A 597 15.80 46.24 -17.44
CA GLN A 597 14.47 46.32 -18.03
C GLN A 597 13.40 45.82 -17.03
N VAL A 598 13.67 44.71 -16.33
CA VAL A 598 12.83 44.22 -15.22
C VAL A 598 12.66 45.30 -14.14
N GLY A 599 13.76 45.90 -13.67
CA GLY A 599 13.72 46.94 -12.64
C GLY A 599 12.91 48.18 -13.07
N LYS A 600 12.99 48.57 -14.35
CA LYS A 600 12.16 49.64 -14.89
C LYS A 600 10.68 49.24 -14.98
N ALA A 601 10.38 48.06 -15.53
CA ALA A 601 9.00 47.59 -15.67
C ALA A 601 8.28 47.42 -14.31
N ILE A 602 9.02 47.00 -13.27
CA ILE A 602 8.55 46.92 -11.89
C ILE A 602 8.26 48.32 -11.29
N ALA A 603 9.03 49.33 -11.68
CA ALA A 603 8.82 50.71 -11.24
C ALA A 603 7.65 51.39 -11.97
N ASP A 604 7.50 51.12 -13.27
CA ASP A 604 6.44 51.67 -14.12
C ASP A 604 5.07 50.97 -13.85
N ASN A 605 5.06 49.68 -13.52
CA ASN A 605 3.88 48.88 -13.23
C ASN A 605 4.09 48.04 -11.95
N ALA A 606 3.84 48.63 -10.79
CA ALA A 606 3.93 47.93 -9.51
C ALA A 606 2.81 46.89 -9.35
N LEU A 607 3.12 45.75 -8.70
CA LEU A 607 2.15 44.75 -8.31
C LEU A 607 1.43 45.15 -7.02
N GLU A 608 0.11 45.21 -7.09
CA GLU A 608 -0.80 45.46 -5.97
C GLU A 608 -1.75 44.26 -5.81
N PHE A 609 -2.01 43.87 -4.56
CA PHE A 609 -3.00 42.86 -4.20
C PHE A 609 -4.20 43.62 -3.62
N SER A 610 -5.13 44.06 -4.48
CA SER A 610 -6.21 45.00 -4.12
C SER A 610 -7.30 44.40 -3.24
N ASP A 611 -7.48 43.08 -3.28
CA ASP A 611 -8.67 42.39 -2.75
C ASP A 611 -8.39 41.70 -1.41
N VAL A 612 -7.40 42.19 -0.65
CA VAL A 612 -6.85 41.51 0.53
C VAL A 612 -7.06 42.33 1.80
N GLU A 613 -8.00 41.89 2.64
CA GLU A 613 -7.97 42.24 4.06
C GLU A 613 -6.66 41.69 4.65
N MET A 614 -5.73 42.56 5.04
CA MET A 614 -4.46 42.10 5.61
C MET A 614 -4.72 41.32 6.91
N PRO A 615 -4.26 40.06 7.03
CA PRO A 615 -4.27 39.37 8.30
C PRO A 615 -3.48 40.16 9.34
N GLY A 616 -3.98 40.20 10.57
CA GLY A 616 -3.36 40.97 11.65
C GLY A 616 -1.91 40.54 11.92
N ALA A 617 -1.03 41.56 12.06
CA ALA A 617 0.42 41.47 12.24
C ALA A 617 1.17 40.74 11.09
N PRO A 618 2.06 41.42 10.34
CA PRO A 618 2.88 40.74 9.35
C PRO A 618 3.75 39.66 10.04
N PRO A 619 4.04 38.54 9.35
CA PRO A 619 4.85 37.45 9.90
C PRO A 619 6.26 37.92 10.25
N GLU A 620 7.03 37.05 10.93
CA GLU A 620 8.43 37.30 11.22
C GLU A 620 9.21 37.77 9.98
N ALA A 621 10.25 38.57 10.23
CA ALA A 621 11.05 39.19 9.19
C ALA A 621 11.53 38.13 8.18
N MET A 622 11.23 38.36 6.90
CA MET A 622 11.46 37.39 5.82
C MET A 622 12.88 36.81 5.88
N PRO A 623 13.04 35.47 5.91
CA PRO A 623 14.35 34.82 5.98
C PRO A 623 15.27 35.29 4.86
N ALA A 624 16.45 35.80 5.21
CA ALA A 624 17.45 36.29 4.25
C ALA A 624 17.90 35.20 3.25
N GLN A 625 17.75 33.92 3.62
CA GLN A 625 17.97 32.75 2.78
C GLN A 625 17.07 32.73 1.53
N LEU A 626 15.85 33.27 1.60
CA LEU A 626 14.95 33.35 0.45
C LEU A 626 15.42 34.37 -0.60
N LEU A 627 16.17 35.40 -0.17
CA LEU A 627 16.74 36.42 -1.06
C LEU A 627 18.17 36.13 -1.53
N GLN A 628 18.71 34.95 -1.24
CA GLN A 628 20.03 34.57 -1.77
C GLN A 628 19.96 34.38 -3.28
N ALA A 629 20.97 34.93 -3.98
CA ALA A 629 21.14 34.77 -5.42
C ALA A 629 21.16 33.27 -5.79
N SER A 630 20.44 32.91 -6.84
CA SER A 630 20.29 31.54 -7.30
C SER A 630 21.24 31.23 -8.46
N GLU A 631 21.38 29.95 -8.79
CA GLU A 631 22.13 29.54 -9.99
C GLU A 631 21.37 29.82 -11.31
N MET A 632 20.21 30.50 -11.26
CA MET A 632 19.30 30.74 -12.40
C MET A 632 19.59 32.05 -13.16
N GLY A 633 20.33 32.98 -12.55
CA GLY A 633 20.72 34.26 -13.13
C GLY A 633 19.95 35.48 -12.61
N GLU A 634 20.53 36.67 -12.81
CA GLU A 634 20.10 37.93 -12.19
C GLU A 634 18.66 38.35 -12.52
N VAL A 635 18.16 38.03 -13.72
CA VAL A 635 16.78 38.32 -14.14
C VAL A 635 15.77 37.55 -13.28
N PHE A 636 16.01 36.25 -13.08
CA PHE A 636 15.15 35.41 -12.24
C PHE A 636 15.21 35.87 -10.78
N ASP A 637 16.40 36.15 -10.26
CA ASP A 637 16.59 36.60 -8.88
C ASP A 637 15.89 37.94 -8.61
N ALA A 638 15.98 38.90 -9.54
CA ALA A 638 15.30 40.19 -9.42
C ALA A 638 13.76 40.04 -9.40
N VAL A 639 13.19 39.23 -10.30
CA VAL A 639 11.74 38.98 -10.34
C VAL A 639 11.28 38.22 -9.09
N TYR A 640 12.00 37.16 -8.69
CA TYR A 640 11.65 36.39 -7.49
C TYR A 640 11.74 37.23 -6.23
N ALA A 641 12.84 37.97 -6.02
CA ALA A 641 13.03 38.84 -4.87
C ALA A 641 11.90 39.88 -4.75
N TYR A 642 11.48 40.49 -5.86
CA TYR A 642 10.36 41.42 -5.88
C TYR A 642 9.03 40.75 -5.47
N LEU A 643 8.67 39.65 -6.13
CA LEU A 643 7.39 38.97 -5.92
C LEU A 643 7.29 38.34 -4.53
N VAL A 644 8.35 37.66 -4.06
CA VAL A 644 8.37 37.07 -2.71
C VAL A 644 8.27 38.16 -1.65
N THR A 645 8.95 39.30 -1.81
CA THR A 645 8.85 40.44 -0.88
C THR A 645 7.46 41.06 -0.87
N ARG A 646 6.76 41.11 -2.02
CA ARG A 646 5.39 41.61 -2.11
C ARG A 646 4.39 40.63 -1.48
N ALA A 647 4.50 39.35 -1.82
CA ALA A 647 3.68 38.28 -1.25
C ALA A 647 3.84 38.17 0.28
N TRP A 648 5.07 38.25 0.80
CA TRP A 648 5.35 38.12 2.24
C TRP A 648 4.66 39.19 3.10
N ARG A 649 4.35 40.36 2.52
CA ARG A 649 3.65 41.45 3.23
C ARG A 649 2.15 41.24 3.39
N VAL A 650 1.54 40.39 2.55
CA VAL A 650 0.11 40.09 2.56
C VAL A 650 -0.21 38.69 3.09
N MET A 651 0.81 37.83 3.24
CA MET A 651 0.67 36.53 3.92
C MET A 651 0.72 36.68 5.44
N GLY A 652 -0.11 35.93 6.17
CA GLY A 652 0.02 35.71 7.62
C GLY A 652 0.55 34.31 7.94
N PRO A 653 0.74 33.94 9.22
CA PRO A 653 1.25 32.63 9.61
C PRO A 653 0.45 31.44 9.07
N ILE A 654 -0.89 31.58 8.99
CA ILE A 654 -1.80 30.55 8.46
C ILE A 654 -1.60 30.24 6.96
N HIS A 655 -0.99 31.17 6.21
CA HIS A 655 -0.66 31.00 4.78
C HIS A 655 0.66 30.25 4.54
N GLU A 656 1.29 29.73 5.60
CA GLU A 656 2.57 29.00 5.59
C GLU A 656 3.63 29.66 4.68
N PRO A 657 4.04 30.91 4.95
CA PRO A 657 4.66 31.79 3.96
C PRO A 657 5.97 31.24 3.35
N GLU A 658 6.74 30.43 4.08
CA GLU A 658 7.91 29.73 3.53
C GLU A 658 7.55 28.67 2.48
N LYS A 659 6.49 27.88 2.72
CA LYS A 659 6.02 26.87 1.75
C LYS A 659 5.42 27.55 0.53
N THR A 660 4.67 28.64 0.73
CA THR A 660 4.13 29.46 -0.37
C THR A 660 5.26 30.15 -1.17
N ALA A 661 6.31 30.64 -0.52
CA ALA A 661 7.51 31.17 -1.20
C ALA A 661 8.27 30.11 -2.01
N ALA A 662 8.27 28.85 -1.57
CA ALA A 662 8.82 27.72 -2.32
C ALA A 662 7.96 27.36 -3.54
N ARG A 663 6.62 27.31 -3.39
CA ARG A 663 5.66 27.13 -4.49
C ARG A 663 5.80 28.23 -5.55
N LEU A 664 5.90 29.49 -5.11
CA LEU A 664 6.15 30.64 -5.97
C LEU A 664 7.46 30.46 -6.77
N LYS A 665 8.55 30.03 -6.12
CA LYS A 665 9.84 29.78 -6.79
C LYS A 665 9.76 28.67 -7.85
N GLU A 666 9.00 27.60 -7.59
CA GLU A 666 8.75 26.52 -8.57
C GLU A 666 7.90 26.98 -9.76
N MET A 667 6.86 27.79 -9.52
CA MET A 667 6.04 28.39 -10.56
C MET A 667 6.89 29.28 -11.46
N LEU A 668 7.64 30.22 -10.88
CA LEU A 668 8.52 31.13 -11.63
C LEU A 668 9.56 30.39 -12.46
N ARG A 669 10.08 29.25 -11.97
CA ARG A 669 11.04 28.44 -12.72
C ARG A 669 10.48 27.98 -14.07
N LYS A 670 9.18 27.66 -14.12
CA LYS A 670 8.50 27.22 -15.34
C LYS A 670 8.27 28.39 -16.29
N SER A 671 7.78 29.52 -15.77
CA SER A 671 7.44 30.70 -16.59
C SER A 671 8.66 31.41 -17.18
N LEU A 672 9.76 31.49 -16.43
CA LEU A 672 10.98 32.25 -16.76
C LEU A 672 12.14 31.43 -17.33
N VAL A 673 11.94 30.15 -17.69
CA VAL A 673 13.01 29.25 -18.15
C VAL A 673 13.84 29.81 -19.32
N SER A 674 13.20 30.55 -20.22
CA SER A 674 13.84 31.21 -21.38
C SER A 674 14.69 32.43 -21.03
N SER A 675 14.68 32.89 -19.77
CA SER A 675 15.48 34.05 -19.28
C SER A 675 16.66 33.64 -18.39
N PHE A 676 16.89 32.33 -18.21
CA PHE A 676 17.97 31.86 -17.35
C PHE A 676 19.35 32.07 -17.97
N VAL A 677 20.31 32.41 -17.10
CA VAL A 677 21.74 32.50 -17.41
C VAL A 677 22.46 31.59 -16.42
N LEU A 678 22.75 30.37 -16.87
CA LEU A 678 23.16 29.23 -16.06
C LEU A 678 24.67 28.99 -16.17
N ARG A 679 25.31 28.58 -15.07
CA ARG A 679 26.74 28.25 -15.11
C ARG A 679 26.99 26.92 -15.85
N ALA A 680 27.44 27.02 -17.10
CA ALA A 680 27.76 25.88 -17.95
C ALA A 680 28.85 24.95 -17.38
N GLU A 681 28.63 23.63 -17.51
CA GLU A 681 29.60 22.58 -17.23
C GLU A 681 30.06 21.95 -18.56
N LYS A 682 31.37 21.83 -18.79
CA LYS A 682 31.90 21.15 -19.98
C LYS A 682 31.93 19.64 -19.76
N LYS A 683 31.13 18.87 -20.50
CA LYS A 683 31.06 17.40 -20.44
C LYS A 683 31.27 16.76 -21.81
N ARG A 684 31.86 15.57 -21.85
CA ARG A 684 32.20 14.86 -23.10
C ARG A 684 31.03 14.01 -23.60
N HIS A 685 30.79 14.02 -24.90
CA HIS A 685 29.80 13.16 -25.54
C HIS A 685 30.32 11.72 -25.75
N HIS A 686 29.44 10.73 -25.70
CA HIS A 686 29.83 9.32 -25.80
C HIS A 686 30.21 8.86 -27.22
N GLU A 687 29.53 9.36 -28.27
CA GLU A 687 29.85 9.05 -29.68
C GLU A 687 31.05 9.85 -30.18
N ASN A 688 31.30 11.03 -29.61
CA ASN A 688 32.46 11.86 -29.94
C ASN A 688 33.19 12.32 -28.66
N PRO A 689 34.08 11.48 -28.10
CA PRO A 689 34.80 11.80 -26.86
C PRO A 689 35.77 12.98 -26.95
N HIS A 690 36.06 13.49 -28.15
CA HIS A 690 36.87 14.69 -28.36
C HIS A 690 36.04 15.98 -28.25
N LEU A 691 34.71 15.88 -28.30
CA LEU A 691 33.79 17.01 -28.25
C LEU A 691 33.34 17.27 -26.80
N ALA A 692 33.59 18.49 -26.31
CA ALA A 692 33.22 18.94 -24.97
C ALA A 692 32.06 19.94 -25.04
N LEU A 693 30.85 19.47 -24.74
CA LEU A 693 29.62 20.26 -24.79
C LEU A 693 29.46 21.10 -23.52
N SER A 694 29.02 22.36 -23.70
CA SER A 694 28.46 23.17 -22.62
C SER A 694 27.08 22.61 -22.26
N VAL A 695 26.92 22.10 -21.05
CA VAL A 695 25.64 21.59 -20.55
C VAL A 695 25.37 22.02 -19.11
N VAL A 696 24.11 21.98 -18.69
CA VAL A 696 23.70 22.22 -17.30
C VAL A 696 22.78 21.08 -16.83
N GLY A 697 22.92 20.68 -15.57
CA GLY A 697 22.06 19.67 -14.95
C GLY A 697 20.60 20.11 -14.88
N LEU A 698 19.68 19.22 -15.25
CA LEU A 698 18.25 19.51 -15.27
C LEU A 698 17.68 19.67 -13.84
N ASP A 699 18.36 19.11 -12.83
CA ASP A 699 18.10 19.34 -11.41
C ASP A 699 18.22 20.81 -11.00
N LYS A 700 19.16 21.56 -11.58
CA LYS A 700 19.32 22.99 -11.31
C LYS A 700 18.12 23.79 -11.84
N ILE A 701 17.69 23.46 -13.06
CA ILE A 701 16.60 24.11 -13.78
C ILE A 701 15.24 23.81 -13.12
N CYS A 702 14.95 22.54 -12.85
CA CYS A 702 13.71 22.12 -12.20
C CYS A 702 13.70 22.41 -10.69
N GLY A 703 14.88 22.41 -10.05
CA GLY A 703 15.01 22.47 -8.59
C GLY A 703 14.75 21.14 -7.87
N ASP A 704 14.77 20.01 -8.58
CA ASP A 704 14.57 18.68 -8.02
C ASP A 704 15.82 17.80 -8.24
N PRO A 705 16.51 17.32 -7.17
CA PRO A 705 17.71 16.49 -7.27
C PRO A 705 17.48 15.12 -7.94
N ASN A 706 16.23 14.69 -8.16
CA ASN A 706 15.93 13.50 -8.96
C ASN A 706 16.41 13.62 -10.42
N PHE A 707 16.58 14.84 -10.94
CA PHE A 707 16.98 15.09 -12.34
C PHE A 707 18.49 15.27 -12.53
N LYS A 708 19.32 15.05 -11.51
CA LYS A 708 20.78 15.29 -11.50
C LYS A 708 21.58 14.56 -12.60
N ASP A 709 21.04 13.41 -13.05
CA ASP A 709 21.67 12.56 -14.07
C ASP A 709 21.18 12.94 -15.48
N LEU A 710 20.29 13.93 -15.62
CA LEU A 710 19.90 14.55 -16.88
C LEU A 710 20.56 15.92 -17.05
N CYS A 711 20.91 16.28 -18.28
CA CYS A 711 21.55 17.54 -18.62
C CYS A 711 20.97 18.09 -19.94
N ILE A 712 20.94 19.42 -20.10
CA ILE A 712 20.57 20.07 -21.37
C ILE A 712 21.71 20.95 -21.90
N ARG A 713 21.70 21.24 -23.20
CA ARG A 713 22.71 22.09 -23.86
C ARG A 713 22.52 23.57 -23.51
N VAL A 714 23.63 24.27 -23.29
CA VAL A 714 23.68 25.73 -23.14
C VAL A 714 24.77 26.34 -24.02
N ASP A 715 24.70 27.63 -24.30
CA ASP A 715 25.69 28.36 -25.08
C ASP A 715 26.95 28.72 -24.26
N GLU A 716 27.78 29.64 -24.75
CA GLU A 716 28.98 30.11 -24.04
C GLU A 716 28.65 31.13 -22.94
N ASP A 717 27.54 31.86 -23.07
CA ASP A 717 27.02 32.80 -22.08
C ASP A 717 26.22 32.11 -20.96
N GLY A 718 25.86 30.83 -21.15
CA GLY A 718 25.09 30.02 -20.20
C GLY A 718 23.58 30.00 -20.44
N LYS A 719 23.09 30.52 -21.56
CA LYS A 719 21.67 30.47 -21.94
C LYS A 719 21.33 29.10 -22.52
N VAL A 720 20.09 28.67 -22.33
CA VAL A 720 19.57 27.43 -22.91
C VAL A 720 19.55 27.53 -24.43
N ILE A 721 20.14 26.57 -25.14
CA ILE A 721 20.08 26.50 -26.59
C ILE A 721 18.76 25.84 -26.99
N TYR A 722 17.94 26.61 -27.70
CA TYR A 722 16.73 26.14 -28.36
C TYR A 722 17.00 25.90 -29.85
N HIS A 723 16.30 24.94 -30.44
CA HIS A 723 16.46 24.60 -31.87
C HIS A 723 15.54 25.46 -32.75
N ASP A 724 16.02 26.62 -33.20
CA ASP A 724 15.28 27.57 -34.04
C ASP A 724 14.72 26.96 -35.34
N ASP A 725 15.43 25.98 -35.93
CA ASP A 725 15.01 25.27 -37.15
C ASP A 725 14.04 24.10 -36.88
N PHE A 726 13.57 23.89 -35.64
CA PHE A 726 12.71 22.77 -35.27
C PHE A 726 11.42 23.16 -34.54
N GLU A 727 10.29 22.88 -35.20
CA GLU A 727 8.92 23.20 -34.76
C GLU A 727 8.74 24.69 -34.42
N ASP A 728 8.46 25.02 -33.16
CA ASP A 728 8.17 26.37 -32.67
C ASP A 728 9.38 27.04 -31.98
N GLY A 729 10.56 26.43 -32.07
CA GLY A 729 11.76 26.89 -31.35
C GLY A 729 11.70 26.64 -29.83
N SER A 730 10.84 25.74 -29.34
CA SER A 730 10.76 25.41 -27.90
C SER A 730 11.60 24.22 -27.45
N TYR A 731 12.20 23.47 -28.39
CA TYR A 731 12.88 22.20 -28.12
C TYR A 731 14.36 22.37 -27.79
N VAL A 732 14.84 21.53 -26.85
CA VAL A 732 16.26 21.47 -26.45
C VAL A 732 16.77 20.03 -26.44
N ASP A 733 18.09 19.86 -26.59
CA ASP A 733 18.76 18.56 -26.46
C ASP A 733 18.71 18.06 -25.01
N LEU A 734 18.28 16.81 -24.80
CA LEU A 734 18.36 16.11 -23.51
C LEU A 734 19.44 15.03 -23.55
N PHE A 735 20.37 15.11 -22.60
CA PHE A 735 21.43 14.14 -22.36
C PHE A 735 21.25 13.44 -21.01
N GLU A 736 21.66 12.18 -20.94
CA GLU A 736 21.78 11.41 -19.70
C GLU A 736 23.25 11.15 -19.37
N LEU A 737 23.65 11.41 -18.13
CA LEU A 737 24.99 11.22 -17.62
C LEU A 737 25.21 9.74 -17.23
N ARG A 738 25.64 8.93 -18.18
CA ARG A 738 25.85 7.49 -17.96
C ARG A 738 27.27 7.18 -17.52
N GLU A 739 27.39 6.22 -16.59
CA GLU A 739 28.68 5.63 -16.24
C GLU A 739 29.18 4.70 -17.35
N TYR A 740 30.45 4.84 -17.72
CA TYR A 740 31.06 4.01 -18.76
C TYR A 740 31.35 2.60 -18.24
N LYS A 741 30.39 1.70 -18.43
CA LYS A 741 30.62 0.26 -18.35
C LYS A 741 31.10 -0.23 -19.73
N PRO A 742 32.37 -0.66 -19.89
CA PRO A 742 32.87 -1.11 -21.19
C PRO A 742 32.03 -2.29 -21.67
N SER A 743 31.44 -2.15 -22.85
CA SER A 743 30.73 -3.24 -23.50
C SER A 743 31.70 -4.38 -23.85
N ARG A 744 31.19 -5.62 -24.00
CA ARG A 744 32.01 -6.78 -24.41
C ARG A 744 32.77 -6.54 -25.73
N VAL A 745 32.29 -5.63 -26.58
CA VAL A 745 32.95 -5.19 -27.82
C VAL A 745 34.24 -4.44 -27.54
N HIS A 746 34.28 -3.57 -26.52
CA HIS A 746 35.50 -2.88 -26.10
C HIS A 746 36.53 -3.81 -25.44
N VAL A 747 36.12 -4.90 -24.80
CA VAL A 747 37.06 -5.92 -24.30
C VAL A 747 37.80 -6.57 -25.48
N ARG A 748 37.07 -6.91 -26.55
CA ARG A 748 37.65 -7.51 -27.77
C ARG A 748 38.55 -6.53 -28.53
N ALA A 749 38.11 -5.28 -28.68
CA ALA A 749 38.94 -4.21 -29.26
C ALA A 749 40.19 -3.90 -28.41
N LYS A 750 40.12 -4.07 -27.08
CA LYS A 750 41.26 -3.95 -26.17
C LYS A 750 42.25 -5.12 -26.28
N GLU A 751 41.77 -6.33 -26.60
CA GLU A 751 42.63 -7.46 -26.96
C GLU A 751 43.33 -7.22 -28.31
N GLU A 752 42.61 -6.74 -29.33
CA GLU A 752 43.19 -6.37 -30.64
C GLU A 752 44.19 -5.20 -30.53
N ALA A 753 43.88 -4.15 -29.75
CA ALA A 753 44.80 -3.04 -29.51
C ALA A 753 46.09 -3.48 -28.78
N ARG A 754 45.97 -4.40 -27.81
CA ARG A 754 47.12 -5.05 -27.16
C ARG A 754 47.95 -5.90 -28.11
N GLN A 755 47.33 -6.56 -29.08
CA GLN A 755 48.05 -7.33 -30.11
C GLN A 755 48.75 -6.41 -31.13
N ASN A 756 48.20 -5.21 -31.38
CA ASN A 756 48.66 -4.29 -32.41
C ASN A 756 49.52 -3.10 -31.90
N ASN A 757 49.85 -3.04 -30.60
CA ASN A 757 50.72 -2.00 -30.00
C ASN A 757 50.24 -0.53 -30.25
N ALA A 758 48.93 -0.30 -30.23
CA ALA A 758 48.35 1.05 -30.26
C ALA A 758 48.14 1.62 -28.83
N GLU A 759 48.31 2.93 -28.64
CA GLU A 759 48.13 3.57 -27.32
C GLU A 759 46.67 3.53 -26.84
N GLU A 760 46.45 3.18 -25.57
CA GLU A 760 45.14 3.25 -24.92
C GLU A 760 44.79 4.71 -24.58
N LEU A 761 43.73 5.25 -25.22
CA LEU A 761 43.20 6.58 -24.89
C LEU A 761 42.42 6.60 -23.56
N GLN A 762 42.45 7.76 -22.91
CA GLN A 762 42.20 7.96 -21.48
C GLN A 762 40.78 7.67 -20.97
N THR A 763 40.75 7.30 -19.69
CA THR A 763 39.58 7.02 -18.87
C THR A 763 38.78 8.27 -18.46
N GLY A 764 37.52 8.35 -18.91
CA GLY A 764 36.46 9.10 -18.23
C GLY A 764 35.47 8.12 -17.61
N SER A 765 35.03 8.34 -16.38
CA SER A 765 34.06 7.43 -15.72
C SER A 765 32.60 7.71 -16.11
N LYS A 766 32.28 8.91 -16.62
CA LYS A 766 30.94 9.32 -17.05
C LYS A 766 30.96 10.11 -18.36
N TYR A 767 29.98 9.88 -19.22
CA TYR A 767 29.79 10.56 -20.51
C TYR A 767 28.33 10.99 -20.70
N LEU A 768 28.12 11.99 -21.56
CA LEU A 768 26.78 12.34 -22.04
C LEU A 768 26.30 11.35 -23.10
N TYR A 769 25.15 10.74 -22.85
CA TYR A 769 24.40 9.91 -23.78
C TYR A 769 23.17 10.69 -24.27
N THR A 770 23.00 10.87 -25.58
CA THR A 770 21.81 11.58 -26.10
C THR A 770 20.55 10.75 -25.88
N VAL A 771 19.55 11.34 -25.22
CA VAL A 771 18.24 10.73 -24.98
C VAL A 771 17.26 11.07 -26.10
N GLY A 772 17.34 12.30 -26.60
CA GLY A 772 16.49 12.87 -27.64
C GLY A 772 16.26 14.37 -27.39
N CYS A 773 15.30 14.97 -28.09
CA CYS A 773 14.93 16.37 -27.92
C CYS A 773 13.58 16.50 -27.20
N THR A 774 13.41 17.50 -26.33
CA THR A 774 12.14 17.75 -25.64
C THR A 774 11.90 19.24 -25.42
N ASN A 775 10.62 19.63 -25.40
CA ASN A 775 10.15 20.93 -24.92
C ASN A 775 9.52 20.84 -23.51
N GLN A 776 9.45 19.64 -22.91
CA GLN A 776 8.85 19.40 -21.58
C GLN A 776 9.92 19.14 -20.52
N LEU A 777 10.65 20.19 -20.15
CA LEU A 777 11.71 20.12 -19.13
C LEU A 777 11.19 19.77 -17.73
N PHE A 778 9.94 20.11 -17.41
CA PHE A 778 9.35 19.90 -16.09
C PHE A 778 8.43 18.68 -16.08
N GLY A 779 8.81 17.62 -15.36
CA GLY A 779 8.01 16.41 -15.19
C GLY A 779 7.93 15.95 -13.75
N LYS A 780 7.03 14.99 -13.45
CA LYS A 780 6.92 14.37 -12.11
C LYS A 780 8.06 13.36 -11.81
N SER A 781 8.83 12.98 -12.81
CA SER A 781 10.05 12.16 -12.68
C SER A 781 10.90 12.25 -13.95
N PRO A 782 12.20 11.89 -13.90
CA PRO A 782 13.07 11.82 -15.08
C PRO A 782 12.48 10.97 -16.21
N SER A 783 11.83 9.85 -15.87
CA SER A 783 11.21 8.96 -16.87
C SER A 783 10.10 9.63 -17.67
N VAL A 784 9.36 10.60 -17.10
CA VAL A 784 8.32 11.32 -17.85
C VAL A 784 8.97 12.22 -18.90
N VAL A 785 10.00 12.97 -18.53
CA VAL A 785 10.76 13.85 -19.45
C VAL A 785 11.42 13.02 -20.56
N ILE A 786 12.05 11.88 -20.22
CA ILE A 786 12.66 10.94 -21.17
C ILE A 786 11.62 10.32 -22.14
N ASN A 787 10.43 9.98 -21.65
CA ASN A 787 9.37 9.41 -22.49
C ASN A 787 8.75 10.44 -23.44
N ASN A 788 8.79 11.72 -23.07
CA ASN A 788 8.32 12.85 -23.87
C ASN A 788 9.43 13.44 -24.76
N CYS A 789 10.55 12.73 -24.93
CA CYS A 789 11.55 13.06 -25.95
C CYS A 789 11.11 12.55 -27.32
N ILE A 790 11.29 13.38 -28.35
CA ILE A 790 11.04 13.00 -29.74
C ILE A 790 12.05 11.94 -30.18
N ARG A 791 11.53 10.92 -30.87
CA ARG A 791 12.27 9.80 -31.45
C ARG A 791 12.04 9.76 -32.96
N ASN A 792 12.99 9.18 -33.68
CA ASN A 792 12.84 8.89 -35.10
C ASN A 792 11.86 7.70 -35.30
N GLU A 793 11.46 7.46 -36.55
CA GLU A 793 10.50 6.39 -36.91
C GLU A 793 10.99 4.97 -36.55
N ASP A 794 12.30 4.77 -36.42
CA ASP A 794 12.94 3.54 -35.96
C ASP A 794 13.04 3.41 -34.42
N GLY A 795 12.54 4.40 -33.68
CA GLY A 795 12.61 4.49 -32.21
C GLY A 795 13.91 5.03 -31.63
N SER A 796 14.91 5.35 -32.48
CA SER A 796 16.18 5.95 -32.05
C SER A 796 15.99 7.38 -31.52
N PRO A 797 16.87 7.87 -30.63
CA PRO A 797 16.91 9.28 -30.25
C PRO A 797 16.99 10.19 -31.48
N LYS A 798 16.12 11.20 -31.58
CA LYS A 798 16.30 12.24 -32.60
C LYS A 798 17.43 13.17 -32.13
N VAL A 799 18.53 13.18 -32.87
CA VAL A 799 19.75 13.95 -32.59
C VAL A 799 19.95 14.95 -33.73
N PHE A 800 20.08 16.24 -33.39
CA PHE A 800 20.49 17.26 -34.35
C PHE A 800 22.04 17.34 -34.42
N PRO A 801 22.63 17.75 -35.56
CA PRO A 801 24.08 17.82 -35.70
C PRO A 801 24.70 18.71 -34.61
N ILE A 802 25.71 18.16 -33.92
CA ILE A 802 26.27 18.72 -32.68
C ILE A 802 27.35 19.77 -32.96
#